data_AF-A0A7W7YNU3-F1
#
_entry.id   AF-A0A7W7YNU3-F1
#
_cell.length_a   1.000
_cell.length_b   1.000
_cell.length_c   1.000
_cell.angle_alpha   90.00
_cell.angle_beta   90.00
_cell.angle_gamma   90.00
#
_symmetry.space_group_name_H-M   'P 1'
#
loop_
_entity.id
_entity.type
_entity.pdbx_description
1 polymer ?
#
loop_
_entity_poly.entity_id
_entity_poly.type
_entity_poly.pdbx_seq_one_letter_code
_entity_poly.pdbx_strand_id
1 'polypeptide(L)'
;MRSKTPIFPLPNGAPSGTTKGGSLGRNESQSTSFLGRWSFGMGRWAKWACLLTVGPLWAVQGAMELIARETFEGVKTLNAENVGQLGTWIRGAWHCRPIGPRVEGTPAPGWSGRTKKEMVEFRWDLTQAPYSQAQQGGLVGCWVRFEDLLSAGYFNEGSGVANPAQILQLNCRQDNNPFQMIGVTQSGQLLCRKAGVWHAGGNVEKHTWYWLQIEWLDTETGFAAKASFQKLGGELQELSTESIVLADHPARYAMVMNAPFQTAPFQNYIWGGRLGGATLAKISTLGEGRQLPDLLQPVEERHTWYLNPLTGNDDHDGLSPEKAWKTVAKFNEESLCHGLLSPKNGGYAQGDTVSVDTSGAPLLLKAESWRIHTPGLSIVPAAGQQRIQIQAHGDISAPGARWERVDGFPNVWTTTDANADDLAHVVVWEDDRWLHHPTGEQASAVMAALNQVPGSFYSDGTALYLHPFGSTNPNVDGKTYTRSRFRPGGASAVMLVAPDLYIEGLEICKTTLAEASTNLPFTAYGIQGDEGFGGLTVLKHCTVSYAGKHCIGFTDSNSGRQVTVEDCQVEQGTPYANQSPWVDYNGLPTASGNKTIYKNCLNLKPMGKIGSTEGATQETTSYLLHNNGSGTQFAEIEFIGGIYGGQISTYVGVTSLKLTGTTFGGGVSGAQTTSVTRCVMTQLPMGNSAPDGVLIARHNLGLFSDGVFNSSFNASCQGTLIYEGNTFDLRPFQRSDNASFSLFQRVAPVNFVFRNNVFITPADQFFSVIEKAQATDALTFSHNVYHRGQTGAAARVVSLYNDGLTTAGRSLTEWQALGQDTEGLGQDAKLDAFYMPTLDSPAVRSGANLGEAPDFTGRHFWARRSRGAVEPAESFSDWQSRHFTLAELGQTAVSGPQADDDQDGISNLVEFAFGYDPRVFEKAFHQKIHVTYSGQEKQVSLEFRKPAYALGVSYIPEMSLDMTAWEIWPNNLLPSVESRSLDGMISFTFDQSLPEIHADRLFFRLRVDLLESSLEDE
;
A
#
# COMPACT_ATOMS: atom_id res chain seq x y z
N MET A 1 4.95 -32.06 35.51
CA MET A 1 3.67 -31.88 36.23
C MET A 1 2.68 -31.22 35.27
N ARG A 2 1.51 -31.83 35.04
CA ARG A 2 0.49 -31.34 34.09
C ARG A 2 -0.50 -30.43 34.81
N SER A 3 -0.57 -29.14 34.47
CA SER A 3 -1.66 -28.25 34.92
C SER A 3 -2.61 -27.98 33.76
N LYS A 4 -3.86 -28.43 33.92
CA LYS A 4 -5.00 -28.09 33.07
C LYS A 4 -5.55 -26.72 33.49
N THR A 5 -5.76 -25.84 32.52
CA THR A 5 -6.46 -24.56 32.69
C THR A 5 -7.99 -24.82 32.70
N PRO A 6 -8.79 -24.19 33.58
CA PRO A 6 -10.24 -24.32 33.55
C PRO A 6 -10.90 -23.20 32.72
N ILE A 7 -11.94 -23.59 31.98
CA ILE A 7 -12.88 -22.75 31.23
C ILE A 7 -13.96 -22.25 32.22
N PHE A 8 -14.22 -20.94 32.25
CA PHE A 8 -15.36 -20.37 32.95
C PHE A 8 -16.59 -20.24 32.02
N PRO A 9 -17.81 -20.55 32.50
CA PRO A 9 -19.05 -20.40 31.74
C PRO A 9 -19.69 -19.01 31.93
N LEU A 10 -20.29 -18.47 30.88
CA LEU A 10 -21.20 -17.32 30.92
C LEU A 10 -22.58 -17.75 31.47
N PRO A 11 -23.25 -16.95 32.32
CA PRO A 11 -24.63 -17.19 32.69
C PRO A 11 -25.61 -16.38 31.81
N ASN A 12 -26.61 -17.08 31.27
CA ASN A 12 -27.85 -16.52 30.72
C ASN A 12 -28.85 -16.21 31.85
N GLY A 13 -29.62 -15.12 31.71
CA GLY A 13 -30.86 -14.90 32.48
C GLY A 13 -31.41 -13.47 32.44
N ALA A 14 -32.38 -13.21 31.55
CA ALA A 14 -33.27 -12.03 31.54
C ALA A 14 -34.30 -12.09 32.71
N PRO A 15 -35.14 -11.06 33.02
CA PRO A 15 -36.18 -10.56 32.08
C PRO A 15 -36.68 -9.09 32.22
N SER A 16 -37.32 -8.63 31.13
CA SER A 16 -38.50 -7.73 31.03
C SER A 16 -38.68 -6.51 31.95
N GLY A 17 -38.83 -5.33 31.34
CA GLY A 17 -39.43 -4.14 31.97
C GLY A 17 -39.85 -3.08 30.96
N THR A 18 -41.11 -3.11 30.53
CA THR A 18 -41.79 -2.04 29.78
C THR A 18 -41.97 -0.79 30.62
N THR A 19 -41.81 0.42 30.06
CA THR A 19 -42.71 1.57 30.33
C THR A 19 -42.59 2.65 29.27
N LYS A 20 -43.77 3.18 28.90
CA LYS A 20 -44.00 4.35 28.04
C LYS A 20 -43.77 5.65 28.82
N GLY A 21 -43.43 6.70 28.07
CA GLY A 21 -44.04 8.03 28.26
C GLY A 21 -43.05 9.16 28.56
N GLY A 22 -43.22 10.28 27.84
CA GLY A 22 -42.76 11.58 28.31
C GLY A 22 -42.09 12.47 27.27
N SER A 23 -42.87 12.98 26.31
CA SER A 23 -42.56 14.24 25.62
C SER A 23 -42.57 15.40 26.62
N LEU A 24 -41.59 16.30 26.57
CA LEU A 24 -41.73 17.73 26.90
C LEU A 24 -40.48 18.47 26.38
N GLY A 25 -40.71 19.55 25.65
CA GLY A 25 -39.67 20.36 25.04
C GLY A 25 -39.36 21.65 25.80
N ARG A 26 -38.60 22.47 25.08
CA ARG A 26 -38.28 23.91 25.24
C ARG A 26 -37.02 24.30 26.04
N ASN A 27 -36.11 24.88 25.25
CA ASN A 27 -35.59 26.26 25.32
C ASN A 27 -34.30 26.59 26.10
N GLU A 28 -33.63 27.59 25.50
CA GLU A 28 -32.54 28.46 25.98
C GLU A 28 -31.13 27.87 25.86
N SER A 29 -30.31 28.25 24.88
CA SER A 29 -29.73 29.57 24.58
C SER A 29 -28.96 30.17 25.77
N GLN A 30 -27.64 29.99 25.79
CA GLN A 30 -26.66 30.99 26.22
C GLN A 30 -25.25 30.50 25.88
N SER A 31 -24.66 31.03 24.81
CA SER A 31 -23.23 30.97 24.55
C SER A 31 -22.58 32.18 25.21
N THR A 32 -21.93 31.96 26.35
CA THR A 32 -21.06 32.95 26.98
C THR A 32 -19.63 32.79 26.47
N SER A 33 -19.15 33.90 25.91
CA SER A 33 -17.78 34.22 25.51
C SER A 33 -16.69 33.83 26.54
N PHE A 34 -15.55 33.33 26.04
CA PHE A 34 -14.26 33.53 26.70
C PHE A 34 -13.21 33.98 25.66
N LEU A 35 -12.86 35.26 25.74
CA LEU A 35 -11.75 35.92 25.04
C LEU A 35 -10.47 35.68 25.83
N GLY A 36 -9.50 34.97 25.24
CA GLY A 36 -8.12 34.89 25.73
C GLY A 36 -7.18 35.64 24.78
N ARG A 37 -6.91 36.91 25.08
CA ARG A 37 -5.85 37.71 24.45
C ARG A 37 -4.48 37.22 24.93
N TRP A 38 -3.55 36.97 24.00
CA TRP A 38 -2.12 37.03 24.26
C TRP A 38 -1.49 38.11 23.38
N SER A 39 -0.81 39.03 24.05
CA SER A 39 -0.13 40.20 23.50
C SER A 39 1.38 39.97 23.54
N PHE A 40 2.07 40.21 22.42
CA PHE A 40 3.50 40.51 22.42
C PHE A 40 3.72 41.91 21.84
N GLY A 41 4.28 42.79 22.67
CA GLY A 41 4.77 44.13 22.29
C GLY A 41 6.14 44.01 21.61
N MET A 42 6.29 44.72 20.48
CA MET A 42 7.01 45.99 20.34
C MET A 42 8.54 45.89 20.20
N GLY A 43 9.01 46.26 19.01
CA GLY A 43 10.36 46.76 18.75
C GLY A 43 10.32 47.74 17.56
N ARG A 44 10.21 49.03 17.86
CA ARG A 44 10.22 50.16 16.92
C ARG A 44 11.62 50.40 16.37
N TRP A 45 11.77 50.72 15.08
CA TRP A 45 12.69 51.77 14.59
C TRP A 45 12.05 52.47 13.39
N ALA A 46 11.85 53.78 13.52
CA ALA A 46 11.39 54.68 12.48
C ALA A 46 12.60 55.29 11.76
N LYS A 47 12.53 55.42 10.42
CA LYS A 47 13.20 56.50 9.68
C LYS A 47 12.30 56.97 8.54
N TRP A 48 11.97 58.25 8.62
CA TRP A 48 11.40 59.05 7.55
C TRP A 48 12.46 59.27 6.46
N ALA A 49 12.07 59.04 5.21
CA ALA A 49 12.71 59.65 4.05
C ALA A 49 11.63 59.81 2.95
N CYS A 50 11.16 61.04 2.77
CA CYS A 50 10.46 61.45 1.57
C CYS A 50 11.43 61.37 0.39
N LEU A 51 11.24 60.39 -0.50
CA LEU A 51 11.73 60.46 -1.86
C LEU A 51 10.53 60.53 -2.79
N LEU A 52 10.39 61.66 -3.47
CA LEU A 52 9.63 61.78 -4.71
C LEU A 52 10.26 60.84 -5.74
N THR A 53 9.70 59.66 -5.92
CA THR A 53 9.88 58.88 -7.14
C THR A 53 8.82 59.32 -8.14
N VAL A 54 9.29 59.93 -9.21
CA VAL A 54 8.53 60.19 -10.43
C VAL A 54 7.95 58.84 -10.88
N GLY A 55 6.64 58.67 -10.76
CA GLY A 55 5.96 57.48 -11.25
C GLY A 55 6.21 57.33 -12.75
N PRO A 56 6.41 56.11 -13.27
CA PRO A 56 6.38 55.93 -14.71
C PRO A 56 5.01 56.39 -15.19
N LEU A 57 5.02 57.32 -16.14
CA LEU A 57 3.87 57.64 -16.97
C LEU A 57 3.39 56.31 -17.55
N TRP A 58 2.31 55.76 -17.01
CA TRP A 58 1.57 54.68 -17.64
C TRP A 58 1.09 55.27 -18.96
N ALA A 59 1.77 54.91 -20.06
CA ALA A 59 1.21 55.10 -21.38
C ALA A 59 -0.20 54.50 -21.33
N VAL A 60 -1.19 55.29 -21.75
CA VAL A 60 -2.56 54.82 -21.93
C VAL A 60 -2.48 53.73 -23.00
N GLN A 61 -2.31 52.49 -22.55
CA GLN A 61 -2.36 51.29 -23.38
C GLN A 61 -3.70 51.28 -24.10
N GLY A 62 -3.70 50.92 -25.39
CA GLY A 62 -4.93 50.69 -26.13
C GLY A 62 -5.84 49.79 -25.31
N ALA A 63 -7.04 50.28 -24.98
CA ALA A 63 -7.96 49.56 -24.11
C ALA A 63 -8.45 48.31 -24.84
N MET A 64 -7.95 47.13 -24.45
CA MET A 64 -8.57 45.87 -24.84
C MET A 64 -9.99 45.82 -24.27
N GLU A 65 -10.97 45.47 -25.10
CA GLU A 65 -12.38 45.40 -24.70
C GLU A 65 -12.87 43.96 -24.80
N LEU A 66 -13.43 43.43 -23.70
CA LEU A 66 -13.97 42.06 -23.67
C LEU A 66 -15.26 41.98 -24.50
N ILE A 67 -15.34 41.03 -25.43
CA ILE A 67 -16.56 40.77 -26.23
C ILE A 67 -17.31 39.56 -25.68
N ALA A 68 -16.62 38.45 -25.48
CA ALA A 68 -17.20 37.20 -24.96
C ALA A 68 -16.16 36.41 -24.16
N ARG A 69 -16.58 35.75 -23.08
CA ARG A 69 -15.70 34.87 -22.31
C ARG A 69 -16.46 33.70 -21.71
N GLU A 70 -16.01 32.48 -22.02
CA GLU A 70 -16.46 31.31 -21.28
C GLU A 70 -15.48 31.00 -20.15
N THR A 71 -15.97 31.10 -18.92
CA THR A 71 -15.23 30.73 -17.71
C THR A 71 -15.40 29.26 -17.35
N PHE A 72 -16.33 28.53 -17.96
CA PHE A 72 -16.69 27.15 -17.66
C PHE A 72 -17.34 26.97 -16.27
N GLU A 73 -17.98 28.00 -15.75
CA GLU A 73 -18.50 28.01 -14.38
C GLU A 73 -19.65 27.00 -14.15
N GLY A 74 -19.55 26.23 -13.07
CA GLY A 74 -20.53 25.23 -12.63
C GLY A 74 -20.23 23.80 -13.11
N VAL A 75 -20.69 22.80 -12.35
CA VAL A 75 -20.61 21.39 -12.79
C VAL A 75 -21.69 21.17 -13.84
N LYS A 76 -21.29 21.27 -15.11
CA LYS A 76 -22.18 21.14 -16.26
C LYS A 76 -21.43 20.59 -17.47
N THR A 77 -22.18 20.25 -18.50
CA THR A 77 -21.66 19.94 -19.83
C THR A 77 -22.05 21.08 -20.77
N LEU A 78 -21.07 21.68 -21.43
CA LEU A 78 -21.30 22.57 -22.57
C LEU A 78 -21.32 21.71 -23.83
N ASN A 79 -22.36 21.85 -24.63
CA ASN A 79 -22.60 21.10 -25.87
C ASN A 79 -23.52 21.92 -26.80
N ALA A 80 -24.03 21.31 -27.87
CA ALA A 80 -24.94 21.99 -28.81
C ALA A 80 -26.23 22.52 -28.17
N GLU A 81 -26.67 21.92 -27.05
CA GLU A 81 -27.88 22.31 -26.32
C GLU A 81 -27.59 23.36 -25.24
N ASN A 82 -26.35 23.40 -24.75
CA ASN A 82 -25.87 24.34 -23.74
C ASN A 82 -24.54 24.95 -24.17
N VAL A 83 -24.60 25.94 -25.08
CA VAL A 83 -23.41 26.47 -25.75
C VAL A 83 -22.54 27.39 -24.88
N GLY A 84 -23.04 27.82 -23.71
CA GLY A 84 -22.36 28.81 -22.87
C GLY A 84 -22.10 30.11 -23.64
N GLN A 85 -20.91 30.69 -23.47
CA GLN A 85 -20.43 31.87 -24.22
C GLN A 85 -19.54 31.50 -25.41
N LEU A 86 -19.50 30.23 -25.82
CA LEU A 86 -18.59 29.70 -26.85
C LEU A 86 -19.08 29.92 -28.29
N GLY A 87 -20.13 30.71 -28.50
CA GLY A 87 -20.67 31.00 -29.83
C GLY A 87 -21.42 29.81 -30.44
N THR A 88 -21.09 29.45 -31.68
CA THR A 88 -21.73 28.35 -32.42
C THR A 88 -21.03 27.02 -32.13
N TRP A 89 -21.81 26.03 -31.71
CA TRP A 89 -21.35 24.65 -31.49
C TRP A 89 -21.19 23.88 -32.80
N ILE A 90 -20.08 23.15 -32.95
CA ILE A 90 -19.85 22.28 -34.12
C ILE A 90 -19.97 20.81 -33.72
N ARG A 91 -19.16 20.34 -32.75
CA ARG A 91 -19.15 18.94 -32.28
C ARG A 91 -18.51 18.77 -30.91
N GLY A 92 -18.78 17.62 -30.28
CA GLY A 92 -18.22 17.21 -28.99
C GLY A 92 -18.94 17.81 -27.80
N ALA A 93 -18.27 17.77 -26.63
CA ALA A 93 -18.73 18.38 -25.39
C ALA A 93 -17.55 18.83 -24.49
N TRP A 94 -17.71 19.96 -23.78
CA TRP A 94 -16.81 20.36 -22.70
C TRP A 94 -17.47 20.05 -21.35
N HIS A 95 -16.77 19.32 -20.49
CA HIS A 95 -17.23 19.04 -19.13
C HIS A 95 -16.56 19.98 -18.14
N CYS A 96 -17.34 20.85 -17.53
CA CYS A 96 -16.89 21.91 -16.66
C CYS A 96 -16.49 21.40 -15.27
N ARG A 97 -15.36 21.86 -14.74
CA ARG A 97 -14.77 21.44 -13.45
C ARG A 97 -14.18 22.63 -12.69
N PRO A 98 -14.20 22.60 -11.34
CA PRO A 98 -13.80 23.72 -10.49
C PRO A 98 -12.27 23.79 -10.32
N ILE A 99 -11.55 23.86 -11.43
CA ILE A 99 -10.10 24.07 -11.45
C ILE A 99 -9.80 24.87 -12.70
N GLY A 100 -9.08 25.98 -12.60
CA GLY A 100 -8.72 26.77 -13.77
C GLY A 100 -8.59 28.25 -13.46
N PRO A 101 -8.56 29.11 -14.48
CA PRO A 101 -8.58 30.54 -14.28
C PRO A 101 -9.93 30.98 -13.71
N ARG A 102 -9.95 32.15 -13.07
CA ARG A 102 -11.18 32.73 -12.52
C ARG A 102 -11.25 34.22 -12.81
N VAL A 103 -12.44 34.79 -12.76
CA VAL A 103 -12.58 36.25 -12.88
C VAL A 103 -12.32 36.88 -11.52
N GLU A 104 -11.67 38.03 -11.50
CA GLU A 104 -11.46 38.80 -10.29
C GLU A 104 -12.80 39.07 -9.60
N GLY A 105 -12.85 38.85 -8.28
CA GLY A 105 -14.08 38.94 -7.49
C GLY A 105 -14.94 37.66 -7.43
N THR A 106 -14.66 36.60 -8.21
CA THR A 106 -15.35 35.30 -8.03
C THR A 106 -14.65 34.43 -6.98
N PRO A 107 -15.36 33.59 -6.21
CA PRO A 107 -14.73 32.64 -5.28
C PRO A 107 -13.73 31.71 -5.98
N ALA A 108 -12.71 31.29 -5.25
CA ALA A 108 -11.80 30.23 -5.68
C ALA A 108 -12.40 28.84 -5.37
N PRO A 109 -12.00 27.78 -6.08
CA PRO A 109 -11.13 27.80 -7.27
C PRO A 109 -11.83 28.31 -8.53
N GLY A 110 -11.05 28.59 -9.58
CA GLY A 110 -11.58 28.89 -10.91
C GLY A 110 -12.14 27.68 -11.64
N TRP A 111 -12.45 27.82 -12.93
CA TRP A 111 -13.14 26.78 -13.69
C TRP A 111 -12.49 26.49 -15.05
N SER A 112 -12.62 25.26 -15.52
CA SER A 112 -12.17 24.81 -16.84
C SER A 112 -13.09 23.75 -17.42
N GLY A 113 -13.09 23.62 -18.75
CA GLY A 113 -13.65 22.49 -19.47
C GLY A 113 -12.60 21.43 -19.76
N ARG A 114 -13.02 20.17 -19.79
CA ARG A 114 -12.27 19.03 -20.36
C ARG A 114 -13.06 18.33 -21.46
N THR A 115 -12.39 17.65 -22.39
CA THR A 115 -13.04 17.00 -23.54
C THR A 115 -13.29 15.50 -23.40
N LYS A 116 -12.89 14.85 -22.29
CA LYS A 116 -12.98 13.38 -22.12
C LYS A 116 -12.41 12.56 -23.30
N LYS A 117 -11.36 13.05 -23.96
CA LYS A 117 -10.77 12.44 -25.17
C LYS A 117 -11.72 12.41 -26.38
N GLU A 118 -12.66 13.36 -26.44
CA GLU A 118 -13.49 13.61 -27.61
C GLU A 118 -12.96 14.80 -28.41
N MET A 119 -13.28 14.83 -29.70
CA MET A 119 -13.06 16.02 -30.54
C MET A 119 -14.08 17.08 -30.16
N VAL A 120 -13.62 18.28 -29.81
CA VAL A 120 -14.50 19.39 -29.43
C VAL A 120 -14.17 20.63 -30.26
N GLU A 121 -15.18 21.20 -30.90
CA GLU A 121 -15.03 22.38 -31.75
C GLU A 121 -16.18 23.36 -31.54
N PHE A 122 -15.81 24.62 -31.37
CA PHE A 122 -16.73 25.74 -31.36
C PHE A 122 -16.12 26.94 -32.08
N ARG A 123 -16.98 27.89 -32.46
CA ARG A 123 -16.55 29.11 -33.15
C ARG A 123 -17.37 30.32 -32.75
N TRP A 124 -16.70 31.45 -32.61
CA TRP A 124 -17.34 32.75 -32.71
C TRP A 124 -17.40 33.17 -34.18
N ASP A 125 -18.62 33.36 -34.69
CA ASP A 125 -18.83 33.92 -36.03
C ASP A 125 -18.68 35.44 -35.98
N LEU A 126 -17.50 35.91 -36.38
CA LEU A 126 -17.11 37.32 -36.38
C LEU A 126 -17.88 38.15 -37.41
N THR A 127 -18.80 37.55 -38.19
CA THR A 127 -19.74 38.30 -39.05
C THR A 127 -21.04 38.65 -38.33
N GLN A 128 -21.27 38.09 -37.15
CA GLN A 128 -22.51 38.24 -36.38
C GLN A 128 -22.27 39.04 -35.10
N ALA A 129 -23.26 39.82 -34.68
CA ALA A 129 -23.22 40.49 -33.37
C ALA A 129 -23.32 39.45 -32.23
N PRO A 130 -22.63 39.65 -31.08
CA PRO A 130 -21.73 40.76 -30.77
C PRO A 130 -20.29 40.57 -31.29
N TYR A 131 -19.97 39.41 -31.84
CA TYR A 131 -18.60 39.01 -32.21
C TYR A 131 -17.97 39.86 -33.33
N SER A 132 -18.80 40.49 -34.17
CA SER A 132 -18.35 41.40 -35.24
C SER A 132 -17.57 42.61 -34.77
N GLN A 133 -17.61 42.94 -33.47
CA GLN A 133 -16.76 43.98 -32.90
C GLN A 133 -15.26 43.65 -32.94
N ALA A 134 -14.89 42.37 -32.99
CA ALA A 134 -13.51 41.91 -33.17
C ALA A 134 -13.13 41.66 -34.64
N GLN A 135 -14.05 41.89 -35.60
CA GLN A 135 -13.80 41.55 -37.01
C GLN A 135 -12.60 42.30 -37.60
N GLN A 136 -12.46 43.59 -37.29
CA GLN A 136 -11.38 44.45 -37.77
C GLN A 136 -10.13 44.42 -36.88
N GLY A 137 -10.23 43.91 -35.65
CA GLY A 137 -9.14 43.90 -34.70
C GLY A 137 -9.55 43.15 -33.45
N GLY A 138 -8.96 41.98 -33.23
CA GLY A 138 -9.38 41.12 -32.13
C GLY A 138 -8.28 40.22 -31.58
N LEU A 139 -8.64 39.55 -30.48
CA LEU A 139 -7.84 38.54 -29.82
C LEU A 139 -8.74 37.37 -29.45
N VAL A 140 -8.27 36.16 -29.75
CA VAL A 140 -8.78 34.92 -29.18
C VAL A 140 -7.70 34.31 -28.28
N GLY A 141 -8.04 33.96 -27.05
CA GLY A 141 -7.09 33.35 -26.14
C GLY A 141 -7.73 32.46 -25.09
N CYS A 142 -6.94 31.57 -24.51
CA CYS A 142 -7.39 30.67 -23.44
C CYS A 142 -6.20 30.15 -22.61
N TRP A 143 -6.50 29.73 -21.38
CA TRP A 143 -5.60 28.91 -20.58
C TRP A 143 -5.78 27.44 -20.93
N VAL A 144 -4.68 26.71 -21.10
CA VAL A 144 -4.68 25.28 -21.42
C VAL A 144 -3.69 24.55 -20.51
N ARG A 145 -4.10 23.40 -19.98
CA ARG A 145 -3.24 22.48 -19.24
C ARG A 145 -3.25 21.13 -19.94
N PHE A 146 -2.08 20.67 -20.35
CA PHE A 146 -1.91 19.38 -21.02
C PHE A 146 -1.63 18.29 -20.00
N GLU A 147 -2.26 17.14 -20.13
CA GLU A 147 -2.16 16.00 -19.22
C GLU A 147 -1.63 14.77 -19.95
N ASP A 148 -2.17 14.55 -21.15
CA ASP A 148 -1.78 13.48 -22.05
C ASP A 148 -1.60 14.05 -23.46
N LEU A 149 -0.47 13.71 -24.06
CA LEU A 149 -0.12 14.13 -25.42
C LEU A 149 0.10 12.92 -26.33
N LEU A 150 -0.07 11.68 -25.85
CA LEU A 150 0.21 10.50 -26.67
C LEU A 150 -0.66 10.42 -27.94
N SER A 151 -1.88 10.95 -27.87
CA SER A 151 -2.78 11.08 -29.03
C SER A 151 -2.66 12.42 -29.76
N ALA A 152 -1.79 13.32 -29.29
CA ALA A 152 -1.52 14.56 -30.00
C ALA A 152 -0.73 14.23 -31.27
N GLY A 153 -0.89 15.04 -32.30
CA GLY A 153 -0.36 14.72 -33.61
C GLY A 153 1.16 14.78 -33.72
N TYR A 154 1.69 14.82 -34.95
CA TYR A 154 3.14 14.81 -35.19
C TYR A 154 3.60 16.04 -35.98
N PHE A 155 4.91 16.27 -35.93
CA PHE A 155 5.62 17.21 -36.80
C PHE A 155 6.89 16.57 -37.35
N ASN A 156 7.11 16.70 -38.65
CA ASN A 156 8.36 16.33 -39.30
C ASN A 156 9.04 17.59 -39.84
N GLU A 157 10.05 18.06 -39.13
CA GLU A 157 10.82 19.26 -39.49
C GLU A 157 11.43 19.18 -40.89
N GLY A 158 11.91 17.99 -41.29
CA GLY A 158 12.59 17.79 -42.58
C GLY A 158 11.67 17.93 -43.80
N SER A 159 10.36 17.67 -43.64
CA SER A 159 9.38 17.80 -44.71
C SER A 159 8.39 18.95 -44.53
N GLY A 160 8.39 19.61 -43.36
CA GLY A 160 7.39 20.62 -42.99
C GLY A 160 5.98 20.04 -42.83
N VAL A 161 5.82 18.70 -42.90
CA VAL A 161 4.54 18.02 -42.75
C VAL A 161 4.21 17.94 -41.26
N ALA A 162 3.07 18.51 -40.89
CA ALA A 162 2.54 18.43 -39.54
C ALA A 162 1.04 18.14 -39.57
N ASN A 163 0.58 17.40 -38.56
CA ASN A 163 -0.84 17.27 -38.28
C ASN A 163 -1.06 17.35 -36.77
N PRO A 164 -0.84 18.52 -36.12
CA PRO A 164 -0.96 18.66 -34.68
C PRO A 164 -2.42 18.55 -34.21
N ALA A 165 -2.61 18.30 -32.91
CA ALA A 165 -3.90 18.52 -32.28
C ALA A 165 -4.10 20.03 -32.06
N GLN A 166 -5.15 20.58 -32.66
CA GLN A 166 -5.41 22.02 -32.71
C GLN A 166 -5.99 22.53 -31.41
N ILE A 167 -5.68 23.78 -31.11
CA ILE A 167 -6.12 24.46 -29.90
C ILE A 167 -6.82 25.77 -30.24
N LEU A 168 -6.17 26.63 -31.04
CA LEU A 168 -6.72 27.91 -31.51
C LEU A 168 -6.65 27.97 -33.04
N GLN A 169 -7.67 28.56 -33.65
CA GLN A 169 -7.72 28.78 -35.10
C GLN A 169 -8.43 30.09 -35.43
N LEU A 170 -7.85 30.85 -36.35
CA LEU A 170 -8.42 32.05 -36.93
C LEU A 170 -8.61 31.83 -38.42
N ASN A 171 -9.82 32.04 -38.93
CA ASN A 171 -10.12 31.99 -40.36
C ASN A 171 -10.31 33.39 -40.91
N CYS A 172 -9.65 33.68 -42.02
CA CYS A 172 -9.95 34.81 -42.89
C CYS A 172 -10.43 34.25 -44.24
N ARG A 173 -11.23 34.99 -45.01
CA ARG A 173 -11.83 34.61 -46.33
C ARG A 173 -13.15 33.84 -46.30
N GLN A 174 -13.81 33.83 -47.46
CA GLN A 174 -15.08 33.14 -47.71
C GLN A 174 -14.93 31.61 -47.83
N ASP A 175 -13.74 31.12 -48.20
CA ASP A 175 -13.44 29.69 -48.40
C ASP A 175 -13.24 28.91 -47.09
N ASN A 176 -13.34 29.60 -45.94
CA ASN A 176 -13.13 29.06 -44.59
C ASN A 176 -11.74 28.45 -44.37
N ASN A 177 -10.72 28.84 -45.16
CA ASN A 177 -9.37 28.38 -44.91
C ASN A 177 -8.82 29.01 -43.61
N PRO A 178 -8.13 28.23 -42.76
CA PRO A 178 -7.48 28.78 -41.58
C PRO A 178 -6.30 29.68 -42.00
N PHE A 179 -6.26 30.88 -41.44
CA PHE A 179 -5.20 31.87 -41.62
C PHE A 179 -4.06 31.62 -40.64
N GLN A 180 -4.37 31.62 -39.34
CA GLN A 180 -3.41 31.41 -38.26
C GLN A 180 -3.93 30.33 -37.32
N MET A 181 -3.02 29.48 -36.82
CA MET A 181 -3.36 28.35 -35.96
C MET A 181 -2.33 28.16 -34.85
N ILE A 182 -2.76 27.57 -33.73
CA ILE A 182 -1.89 27.01 -32.70
C ILE A 182 -2.33 25.56 -32.44
N GLY A 183 -1.38 24.64 -32.45
CA GLY A 183 -1.59 23.23 -32.10
C GLY A 183 -0.42 22.65 -31.32
N VAL A 184 -0.56 21.42 -30.84
CA VAL A 184 0.45 20.69 -30.07
C VAL A 184 0.69 19.29 -30.66
N THR A 185 1.92 18.80 -30.53
CA THR A 185 2.34 17.46 -30.95
C THR A 185 2.46 16.49 -29.79
N GLN A 186 2.62 15.19 -30.08
CA GLN A 186 2.92 14.15 -29.10
C GLN A 186 4.21 14.38 -28.31
N SER A 187 5.18 15.10 -28.89
CA SER A 187 6.42 15.47 -28.21
C SER A 187 6.28 16.71 -27.33
N GLY A 188 5.10 17.33 -27.27
CA GLY A 188 4.88 18.58 -26.53
C GLY A 188 5.42 19.81 -27.24
N GLN A 189 5.61 19.76 -28.56
CA GLN A 189 6.01 20.93 -29.33
C GLN A 189 4.76 21.72 -29.73
N LEU A 190 4.71 23.02 -29.42
CA LEU A 190 3.70 23.92 -29.97
C LEU A 190 4.04 24.22 -31.42
N LEU A 191 3.05 24.11 -32.29
CA LEU A 191 3.17 24.47 -33.69
C LEU A 191 2.26 25.66 -33.98
N CYS A 192 2.72 26.53 -34.88
CA CYS A 192 1.92 27.60 -35.46
C CYS A 192 1.93 27.48 -36.98
N ARG A 193 0.83 27.85 -37.63
CA ARG A 193 0.74 27.83 -39.10
C ARG A 193 0.98 29.23 -39.64
N LYS A 194 1.95 29.39 -40.54
CA LYS A 194 2.27 30.63 -41.25
C LYS A 194 2.32 30.38 -42.76
N ALA A 195 1.62 31.18 -43.56
CA ALA A 195 1.59 31.09 -45.02
C ALA A 195 1.25 29.67 -45.54
N GLY A 196 0.38 28.97 -44.82
CA GLY A 196 -0.02 27.60 -45.14
C GLY A 196 0.94 26.49 -44.66
N VAL A 197 2.10 26.84 -44.09
CA VAL A 197 3.14 25.90 -43.61
C VAL A 197 3.19 25.90 -42.07
N TRP A 198 3.49 24.75 -41.46
CA TRP A 198 3.66 24.63 -40.02
C TRP A 198 5.08 24.97 -39.58
N HIS A 199 5.20 25.72 -38.49
CA HIS A 199 6.45 26.09 -37.85
C HIS A 199 6.43 25.61 -36.40
N ALA A 200 7.52 24.99 -35.97
CA ALA A 200 7.76 24.72 -34.56
C ALA A 200 7.96 26.02 -33.79
N GLY A 201 7.35 26.11 -32.62
CA GLY A 201 7.57 27.15 -31.62
C GLY A 201 8.07 26.57 -30.31
N GLY A 202 7.55 27.05 -29.18
CA GLY A 202 7.95 26.61 -27.84
C GLY A 202 7.54 25.18 -27.50
N ASN A 203 8.18 24.60 -26.47
CA ASN A 203 7.78 23.32 -25.89
C ASN A 203 6.88 23.51 -24.67
N VAL A 204 5.91 22.63 -24.51
CA VAL A 204 5.04 22.56 -23.34
C VAL A 204 5.41 21.38 -22.46
N GLU A 205 5.29 21.60 -21.16
CA GLU A 205 5.40 20.57 -20.12
C GLU A 205 3.99 20.06 -19.79
N LYS A 206 3.87 18.76 -19.55
CA LYS A 206 2.64 18.20 -18.98
C LYS A 206 2.39 18.81 -17.60
N HIS A 207 1.13 18.79 -17.19
CA HIS A 207 0.65 19.20 -15.88
C HIS A 207 0.95 20.68 -15.52
N THR A 208 1.24 21.51 -16.53
CA THR A 208 1.51 22.94 -16.39
C THR A 208 0.48 23.75 -17.20
N TRP A 209 0.00 24.86 -16.65
CA TRP A 209 -0.88 25.79 -17.38
C TRP A 209 -0.11 26.71 -18.35
N TYR A 210 -0.71 26.95 -19.52
CA TYR A 210 -0.23 27.86 -20.55
C TYR A 210 -1.36 28.77 -21.05
N TRP A 211 -1.10 30.07 -21.13
CA TRP A 211 -1.97 30.98 -21.87
C TRP A 211 -1.56 30.97 -23.34
N LEU A 212 -2.51 30.73 -24.23
CA LEU A 212 -2.32 30.75 -25.68
C LEU A 212 -3.20 31.84 -26.27
N GLN A 213 -2.71 32.56 -27.28
CA GLN A 213 -3.50 33.58 -27.96
C GLN A 213 -3.15 33.73 -29.44
N ILE A 214 -4.15 34.13 -30.22
CA ILE A 214 -4.00 34.68 -31.58
C ILE A 214 -4.63 36.08 -31.57
N GLU A 215 -3.84 37.09 -31.87
CA GLU A 215 -4.31 38.45 -32.13
C GLU A 215 -4.32 38.72 -33.64
N TRP A 216 -5.22 39.59 -34.09
CA TRP A 216 -5.28 40.02 -35.48
C TRP A 216 -5.70 41.47 -35.62
N LEU A 217 -5.31 42.07 -36.74
CA LEU A 217 -5.68 43.42 -37.12
C LEU A 217 -5.89 43.50 -38.64
N ASP A 218 -7.05 44.02 -39.02
CA ASP A 218 -7.36 44.44 -40.38
C ASP A 218 -6.91 45.88 -40.55
N THR A 219 -6.06 46.13 -41.53
CA THR A 219 -5.47 47.44 -41.84
C THR A 219 -5.95 47.89 -43.21
N GLU A 220 -5.86 49.18 -43.51
CA GLU A 220 -6.24 49.71 -44.84
C GLU A 220 -5.55 48.99 -46.01
N THR A 221 -4.39 48.37 -45.77
CA THR A 221 -3.56 47.72 -46.80
C THR A 221 -3.43 46.21 -46.66
N GLY A 222 -4.05 45.57 -45.66
CA GLY A 222 -3.90 44.14 -45.46
C GLY A 222 -4.32 43.61 -44.08
N PHE A 223 -4.17 42.30 -43.90
CA PHE A 223 -4.57 41.58 -42.69
C PHE A 223 -3.34 40.95 -42.02
N ALA A 224 -3.19 41.15 -40.71
CA ALA A 224 -2.09 40.59 -39.93
C ALA A 224 -2.60 39.80 -38.72
N ALA A 225 -1.92 38.70 -38.39
CA ALA A 225 -2.18 37.93 -37.18
C ALA A 225 -0.87 37.53 -36.49
N LYS A 226 -0.90 37.44 -35.16
CA LYS A 226 0.22 37.01 -34.34
C LYS A 226 -0.23 35.98 -33.33
N ALA A 227 0.50 34.87 -33.29
CA ALA A 227 0.31 33.77 -32.34
C ALA A 227 1.34 33.88 -31.21
N SER A 228 0.92 33.70 -29.97
CA SER A 228 1.79 33.79 -28.79
C SER A 228 1.37 32.80 -27.70
N PHE A 229 2.30 32.50 -26.80
CA PHE A 229 2.06 31.65 -25.65
C PHE A 229 2.79 32.15 -24.40
N GLN A 230 2.29 31.83 -23.22
CA GLN A 230 2.88 32.19 -21.94
C GLN A 230 2.73 31.02 -20.98
N LYS A 231 3.84 30.54 -20.43
CA LYS A 231 3.82 29.57 -19.33
C LYS A 231 3.28 30.26 -18.06
N LEU A 232 2.56 29.54 -17.20
CA LEU A 232 2.10 30.08 -15.91
C LEU A 232 3.24 30.78 -15.15
N GLY A 233 3.01 32.02 -14.73
CA GLY A 233 4.01 32.88 -14.08
C GLY A 233 5.19 33.36 -14.95
N GLY A 234 5.23 33.00 -16.24
CA GLY A 234 6.25 33.44 -17.20
C GLY A 234 5.84 34.67 -18.02
N GLU A 235 6.69 35.07 -18.95
CA GLU A 235 6.44 36.16 -19.91
C GLU A 235 5.73 35.64 -21.17
N LEU A 236 5.00 36.53 -21.86
CA LEU A 236 4.39 36.23 -23.15
C LEU A 236 5.44 36.15 -24.26
N GLN A 237 5.48 35.02 -24.97
CA GLN A 237 6.44 34.72 -26.03
C GLN A 237 5.73 34.57 -27.37
N GLU A 238 6.32 35.16 -28.41
CA GLU A 238 5.81 35.04 -29.78
C GLU A 238 6.12 33.66 -30.37
N LEU A 239 5.11 33.02 -30.98
CA LEU A 239 5.28 31.82 -31.80
C LEU A 239 5.49 32.20 -33.28
N SER A 240 4.63 33.08 -33.80
CA SER A 240 4.72 33.58 -35.17
C SER A 240 3.95 34.86 -35.38
N THR A 241 4.40 35.66 -36.34
CA THR A 241 3.62 36.75 -36.96
C THR A 241 3.47 36.50 -38.46
N GLU A 242 2.23 36.60 -38.95
CA GLU A 242 1.85 36.51 -40.37
C GLU A 242 1.14 37.79 -40.81
N SER A 243 1.39 38.22 -42.05
CA SER A 243 0.70 39.36 -42.66
C SER A 243 0.52 39.12 -44.15
N ILE A 244 -0.65 39.47 -44.68
CA ILE A 244 -0.94 39.45 -46.11
C ILE A 244 -1.31 40.86 -46.59
N VAL A 245 -0.79 41.24 -47.76
CA VAL A 245 -1.06 42.54 -48.40
C VAL A 245 -2.21 42.35 -49.40
N LEU A 246 -3.42 42.17 -48.88
CA LEU A 246 -4.64 42.05 -49.68
C LEU A 246 -5.77 42.75 -48.91
N ALA A 247 -6.40 43.75 -49.53
CA ALA A 247 -7.62 44.37 -49.01
C ALA A 247 -8.80 43.38 -49.07
N ASP A 248 -9.82 43.59 -48.23
CA ASP A 248 -11.09 42.83 -48.20
C ASP A 248 -11.04 41.38 -47.66
N HIS A 249 -10.19 41.09 -46.67
CA HIS A 249 -10.14 39.78 -45.99
C HIS A 249 -10.41 39.85 -44.48
N PRO A 250 -11.61 40.31 -44.06
CA PRO A 250 -11.93 40.41 -42.65
C PRO A 250 -11.89 39.04 -41.96
N ALA A 251 -11.58 39.04 -40.66
CA ALA A 251 -11.68 37.84 -39.85
C ALA A 251 -13.12 37.32 -39.86
N ARG A 252 -13.28 36.00 -40.02
CA ARG A 252 -14.61 35.36 -40.13
C ARG A 252 -14.94 34.48 -38.94
N TYR A 253 -14.01 33.63 -38.54
CA TYR A 253 -14.19 32.75 -37.39
C TYR A 253 -12.98 32.80 -36.48
N ALA A 254 -13.24 32.96 -35.19
CA ALA A 254 -12.29 32.67 -34.14
C ALA A 254 -12.74 31.39 -33.43
N MET A 255 -11.85 30.42 -33.34
CA MET A 255 -12.16 29.08 -32.84
C MET A 255 -11.18 28.69 -31.75
N VAL A 256 -11.71 27.91 -30.82
CA VAL A 256 -10.94 27.20 -29.80
C VAL A 256 -11.44 25.76 -29.85
N MET A 257 -10.54 24.80 -29.76
CA MET A 257 -10.86 23.42 -30.08
C MET A 257 -9.91 22.41 -29.45
N ASN A 258 -10.28 21.15 -29.59
CA ASN A 258 -9.43 19.98 -29.43
C ASN A 258 -9.77 19.04 -30.58
N ALA A 259 -9.07 19.17 -31.69
CA ALA A 259 -9.39 18.47 -32.93
C ALA A 259 -8.15 18.33 -33.84
N PRO A 260 -8.12 17.34 -34.76
CA PRO A 260 -7.04 17.21 -35.72
C PRO A 260 -7.11 18.30 -36.81
N PHE A 261 -5.96 18.67 -37.39
CA PHE A 261 -5.91 19.64 -38.50
C PHE A 261 -6.55 19.13 -39.80
N GLN A 262 -6.47 17.83 -40.07
CA GLN A 262 -7.14 17.21 -41.22
C GLN A 262 -8.12 16.15 -40.75
N THR A 263 -9.38 16.25 -41.21
CA THR A 263 -10.42 15.23 -41.02
C THR A 263 -10.27 14.07 -42.01
N ALA A 264 -9.06 13.76 -42.48
CA ALA A 264 -8.86 12.57 -43.28
C ALA A 264 -9.47 11.39 -42.50
N PRO A 265 -10.33 10.55 -43.12
CA PRO A 265 -10.87 9.40 -42.43
C PRO A 265 -9.67 8.65 -41.83
N PHE A 266 -9.75 8.27 -40.56
CA PHE A 266 -8.71 7.56 -39.78
C PHE A 266 -7.68 8.41 -39.00
N GLN A 267 -7.64 9.75 -39.07
CA GLN A 267 -6.75 10.56 -38.22
C GLN A 267 -7.53 11.33 -37.14
N ASN A 268 -7.41 10.90 -35.88
CA ASN A 268 -8.07 11.50 -34.70
C ASN A 268 -7.04 12.05 -33.70
N TYR A 269 -6.22 13.00 -34.14
CA TYR A 269 -5.27 13.65 -33.25
C TYR A 269 -5.97 14.62 -32.30
N ILE A 270 -5.87 14.36 -31.00
CA ILE A 270 -6.46 15.15 -29.92
C ILE A 270 -5.48 15.24 -28.77
N TRP A 271 -5.54 16.32 -27.99
CA TRP A 271 -4.76 16.45 -26.77
C TRP A 271 -5.63 16.13 -25.55
N GLY A 272 -5.07 15.49 -24.54
CA GLY A 272 -5.73 15.28 -23.25
C GLY A 272 -5.44 16.44 -22.32
N GLY A 273 -6.47 17.08 -21.78
CA GLY A 273 -6.26 18.20 -20.85
C GLY A 273 -7.48 19.04 -20.55
N ARG A 274 -7.20 20.27 -20.12
CA ARG A 274 -8.18 21.27 -19.69
C ARG A 274 -8.02 22.57 -20.44
N LEU A 275 -9.13 23.28 -20.60
CA LEU A 275 -9.19 24.61 -21.18
C LEU A 275 -10.02 25.54 -20.29
N GLY A 276 -9.54 26.74 -20.00
CA GLY A 276 -10.24 27.70 -19.16
C GLY A 276 -10.14 29.12 -19.69
N GLY A 277 -11.14 29.95 -19.35
CA GLY A 277 -11.13 31.37 -19.67
C GLY A 277 -11.03 31.67 -21.17
N ALA A 278 -11.75 30.90 -22.01
CA ALA A 278 -11.78 31.12 -23.45
C ALA A 278 -12.33 32.51 -23.73
N THR A 279 -11.51 33.40 -24.27
CA THR A 279 -11.76 34.84 -24.36
C THR A 279 -11.71 35.29 -25.82
N LEU A 280 -12.73 36.06 -26.21
CA LEU A 280 -12.74 36.90 -27.40
C LEU A 280 -12.74 38.36 -26.96
N ALA A 281 -11.78 39.13 -27.41
CA ALA A 281 -11.64 40.55 -27.11
C ALA A 281 -11.37 41.37 -28.38
N LYS A 282 -11.69 42.66 -28.33
CA LYS A 282 -11.32 43.65 -29.33
C LYS A 282 -9.96 44.26 -28.96
N ILE A 283 -9.13 44.49 -29.97
CA ILE A 283 -7.85 45.19 -29.83
C ILE A 283 -7.76 46.31 -30.88
N SER A 284 -7.04 47.39 -30.56
CA SER A 284 -6.80 48.52 -31.47
C SER A 284 -5.45 48.44 -32.17
N THR A 285 -4.51 47.64 -31.66
CA THR A 285 -3.14 47.57 -32.18
C THR A 285 -2.60 46.15 -32.01
N LEU A 286 -1.97 45.63 -33.07
CA LEU A 286 -1.32 44.32 -33.05
C LEU A 286 -0.08 44.39 -32.14
N GLY A 287 0.10 43.40 -31.27
CA GLY A 287 1.18 43.33 -30.30
C GLY A 287 0.82 43.84 -28.91
N GLU A 288 -0.35 44.47 -28.74
CA GLU A 288 -0.88 44.86 -27.42
C GLU A 288 -1.74 43.78 -26.77
N GLY A 289 -2.11 42.74 -27.52
CA GLY A 289 -2.91 41.63 -27.02
C GLY A 289 -2.21 40.91 -25.86
N ARG A 290 -2.89 40.82 -24.72
CA ARG A 290 -2.47 40.04 -23.55
C ARG A 290 -3.70 39.44 -22.88
N GLN A 291 -3.49 38.52 -21.94
CA GLN A 291 -4.55 38.12 -21.04
C GLN A 291 -5.16 39.36 -20.37
N LEU A 292 -6.49 39.47 -20.41
CA LEU A 292 -7.19 40.57 -19.75
C LEU A 292 -6.93 40.51 -18.23
N PRO A 293 -6.60 41.63 -17.57
CA PRO A 293 -6.16 41.63 -16.17
C PRO A 293 -7.17 41.07 -15.17
N ASP A 294 -8.47 41.13 -15.51
CA ASP A 294 -9.57 40.62 -14.68
C ASP A 294 -9.68 39.09 -14.73
N LEU A 295 -9.08 38.43 -15.72
CA LEU A 295 -8.95 36.98 -15.72
C LEU A 295 -7.71 36.63 -14.89
N LEU A 296 -7.91 36.13 -13.68
CA LEU A 296 -6.83 35.65 -12.83
C LEU A 296 -6.30 34.32 -13.35
N GLN A 297 -4.99 34.14 -13.25
CA GLN A 297 -4.32 32.92 -13.70
C GLN A 297 -4.81 31.70 -12.88
N PRO A 298 -4.76 30.48 -13.45
CA PRO A 298 -5.02 29.26 -12.71
C PRO A 298 -4.07 29.12 -11.52
N VAL A 299 -4.57 28.48 -10.46
CA VAL A 299 -3.77 28.15 -9.27
C VAL A 299 -3.43 26.67 -9.32
N GLU A 300 -2.14 26.33 -9.23
CA GLU A 300 -1.64 24.93 -9.17
C GLU A 300 -1.52 24.46 -7.71
N GLU A 301 -2.57 24.68 -6.93
CA GLU A 301 -2.64 24.19 -5.55
C GLU A 301 -3.15 22.75 -5.54
N ARG A 302 -2.68 21.99 -4.55
CA ARG A 302 -3.19 20.64 -4.26
C ARG A 302 -4.63 20.72 -3.81
N HIS A 303 -5.51 19.94 -4.42
CA HIS A 303 -6.90 19.86 -4.02
C HIS A 303 -7.16 18.64 -3.11
N THR A 304 -8.14 18.78 -2.24
CA THR A 304 -8.76 17.64 -1.54
C THR A 304 -10.16 17.44 -2.12
N TRP A 305 -10.39 16.25 -2.64
CA TRP A 305 -11.66 15.81 -3.18
C TRP A 305 -12.39 14.92 -2.18
N TYR A 306 -13.71 14.91 -2.22
CA TYR A 306 -14.53 14.18 -1.27
C TYR A 306 -15.43 13.17 -1.98
N LEU A 307 -15.46 11.94 -1.45
CA LEU A 307 -16.34 10.86 -1.88
C LEU A 307 -17.10 10.34 -0.64
N ASN A 308 -18.43 10.38 -0.69
CA ASN A 308 -19.30 9.90 0.38
C ASN A 308 -20.51 9.15 -0.23
N PRO A 309 -20.59 7.82 -0.11
CA PRO A 309 -21.66 7.03 -0.73
C PRO A 309 -23.03 7.22 -0.06
N LEU A 310 -23.08 7.71 1.18
CA LEU A 310 -24.34 7.98 1.90
C LEU A 310 -24.95 9.32 1.48
N THR A 311 -24.17 10.40 1.54
CA THR A 311 -24.66 11.78 1.40
C THR A 311 -24.26 12.47 0.09
N GLY A 312 -23.29 11.92 -0.64
CA GLY A 312 -22.78 12.51 -1.87
C GLY A 312 -23.77 12.50 -3.04
N ASN A 313 -23.42 13.24 -4.10
CA ASN A 313 -24.11 13.27 -5.38
C ASN A 313 -23.08 13.38 -6.51
N ASP A 314 -23.25 12.62 -7.59
CA ASP A 314 -22.31 12.61 -8.72
C ASP A 314 -22.38 13.87 -9.61
N ASP A 315 -23.40 14.70 -9.42
CA ASP A 315 -23.51 16.05 -9.99
C ASP A 315 -22.73 17.11 -9.18
N HIS A 316 -22.22 16.75 -7.99
CA HIS A 316 -21.44 17.68 -7.18
C HIS A 316 -20.01 17.89 -7.71
N ASP A 317 -19.40 18.98 -7.24
CA ASP A 317 -18.07 19.40 -7.65
C ASP A 317 -16.94 18.62 -6.96
N GLY A 318 -17.21 17.98 -5.82
CA GLY A 318 -16.25 17.14 -5.09
C GLY A 318 -15.30 17.92 -4.18
N LEU A 319 -15.38 19.25 -4.09
CA LEU A 319 -14.37 20.08 -3.40
C LEU A 319 -14.63 20.33 -1.90
N SER A 320 -15.76 19.85 -1.39
CA SER A 320 -16.11 19.94 0.03
C SER A 320 -16.88 18.69 0.46
N PRO A 321 -16.89 18.35 1.77
CA PRO A 321 -17.68 17.23 2.27
C PRO A 321 -19.16 17.31 1.88
N GLU A 322 -19.76 18.50 1.90
CA GLU A 322 -21.17 18.73 1.56
C GLU A 322 -21.44 18.56 0.06
N LYS A 323 -20.40 18.69 -0.76
CA LYS A 323 -20.42 18.49 -2.21
C LYS A 323 -19.60 17.28 -2.63
N ALA A 324 -19.55 16.23 -1.80
CA ALA A 324 -18.87 15.00 -2.14
C ALA A 324 -19.53 14.29 -3.33
N TRP A 325 -18.72 13.56 -4.10
CA TRP A 325 -19.21 12.56 -5.06
C TRP A 325 -19.82 11.37 -4.33
N LYS A 326 -20.61 10.56 -5.05
CA LYS A 326 -21.31 9.42 -4.46
C LYS A 326 -20.73 8.07 -4.87
N THR A 327 -20.39 7.91 -6.14
CA THR A 327 -20.13 6.57 -6.72
C THR A 327 -18.71 6.37 -7.24
N VAL A 328 -18.32 5.10 -7.32
CA VAL A 328 -17.07 4.68 -7.99
C VAL A 328 -17.08 5.04 -9.47
N ALA A 329 -18.23 4.95 -10.14
CA ALA A 329 -18.33 5.32 -11.56
C ALA A 329 -17.95 6.79 -11.78
N LYS A 330 -18.45 7.67 -10.91
CA LYS A 330 -18.06 9.08 -10.91
C LYS A 330 -16.57 9.25 -10.64
N PHE A 331 -16.03 8.62 -9.61
CA PHE A 331 -14.58 8.67 -9.35
C PHE A 331 -13.78 8.22 -10.57
N ASN A 332 -14.11 7.08 -11.18
CA ASN A 332 -13.39 6.52 -12.33
C ASN A 332 -13.39 7.50 -13.51
N GLU A 333 -14.54 8.14 -13.78
CA GLU A 333 -14.64 9.20 -14.79
C GLU A 333 -13.69 10.37 -14.47
N GLU A 334 -13.69 10.83 -13.22
CA GLU A 334 -12.83 11.93 -12.79
C GLU A 334 -11.35 11.57 -12.83
N SER A 335 -10.98 10.35 -12.44
CA SER A 335 -9.60 9.91 -12.46
C SER A 335 -9.07 9.68 -13.88
N LEU A 336 -9.87 9.07 -14.76
CA LEU A 336 -9.50 8.78 -16.15
C LEU A 336 -9.38 10.04 -17.01
N CYS A 337 -10.31 10.97 -16.83
CA CYS A 337 -10.41 12.16 -17.69
C CYS A 337 -9.75 13.39 -17.05
N HIS A 338 -8.74 13.21 -16.20
CA HIS A 338 -7.96 14.30 -15.60
C HIS A 338 -8.79 15.33 -14.81
N GLY A 339 -9.89 14.86 -14.20
CA GLY A 339 -10.72 15.57 -13.22
C GLY A 339 -9.97 15.83 -11.91
N LEU A 340 -9.12 14.87 -11.56
CA LEU A 340 -8.11 14.95 -10.52
C LEU A 340 -6.78 15.38 -11.15
N LEU A 341 -6.01 16.25 -10.49
CA LEU A 341 -4.76 16.76 -11.06
C LEU A 341 -3.58 15.87 -10.69
N SER A 342 -2.81 15.51 -11.71
CA SER A 342 -1.45 14.99 -11.51
C SER A 342 -0.46 16.11 -11.23
N PRO A 343 0.49 15.90 -10.31
CA PRO A 343 1.54 16.87 -10.03
C PRO A 343 2.56 16.91 -11.16
N LYS A 344 3.11 18.10 -11.39
CA LYS A 344 4.10 18.35 -12.45
C LYS A 344 5.34 17.45 -12.35
N ASN A 345 5.88 17.29 -11.14
CA ASN A 345 7.13 16.57 -10.92
C ASN A 345 6.91 15.11 -10.51
N GLY A 346 5.69 14.58 -10.68
CA GLY A 346 5.30 13.28 -10.14
C GLY A 346 5.25 13.28 -8.61
N GLY A 347 5.11 12.08 -8.04
CA GLY A 347 5.10 11.84 -6.59
C GLY A 347 3.77 12.18 -5.90
N TYR A 348 3.28 11.25 -5.07
CA TYR A 348 2.01 11.44 -4.35
C TYR A 348 1.98 12.63 -3.39
N ALA A 349 3.13 13.05 -2.85
CA ALA A 349 3.20 14.13 -1.87
C ALA A 349 2.78 15.50 -2.44
N GLN A 350 2.91 15.69 -3.76
CA GLN A 350 2.56 16.92 -4.46
C GLN A 350 1.20 16.82 -5.19
N GLY A 351 0.64 15.62 -5.33
CA GLY A 351 -0.61 15.40 -6.07
C GLY A 351 -1.85 15.53 -5.19
N ASP A 352 -3.01 15.49 -5.84
CA ASP A 352 -4.31 15.65 -5.17
C ASP A 352 -4.59 14.54 -4.14
N THR A 353 -5.49 14.84 -3.20
CA THR A 353 -6.00 13.88 -2.22
C THR A 353 -7.47 13.60 -2.47
N VAL A 354 -7.90 12.35 -2.33
CA VAL A 354 -9.31 11.98 -2.25
C VAL A 354 -9.59 11.43 -0.85
N SER A 355 -10.36 12.19 -0.08
CA SER A 355 -10.89 11.83 1.22
C SER A 355 -12.18 11.05 1.05
N VAL A 356 -12.19 9.79 1.48
CA VAL A 356 -13.34 8.89 1.30
C VAL A 356 -14.01 8.59 2.63
N ASP A 357 -15.25 9.06 2.79
CA ASP A 357 -16.07 8.87 3.97
C ASP A 357 -17.04 7.71 3.73
N THR A 358 -16.78 6.56 4.34
CA THR A 358 -17.65 5.39 4.36
C THR A 358 -18.21 5.12 5.76
N SER A 359 -18.15 6.10 6.67
CA SER A 359 -18.59 5.93 8.05
C SER A 359 -20.10 5.68 8.16
N GLY A 360 -20.87 6.16 7.19
CA GLY A 360 -22.32 5.97 7.11
C GLY A 360 -22.79 4.88 6.14
N ALA A 361 -21.98 4.48 5.16
CA ALA A 361 -22.28 3.42 4.20
C ALA A 361 -21.00 2.97 3.46
N PRO A 362 -20.88 1.69 3.06
CA PRO A 362 -19.74 1.22 2.27
C PRO A 362 -19.79 1.77 0.84
N LEU A 363 -18.63 1.91 0.22
CA LEU A 363 -18.49 2.26 -1.18
C LEU A 363 -18.83 1.04 -2.05
N LEU A 364 -19.99 1.08 -2.71
CA LEU A 364 -20.49 -0.02 -3.54
C LEU A 364 -19.81 -0.04 -4.92
N LEU A 365 -19.16 -1.15 -5.27
CA LEU A 365 -18.50 -1.31 -6.58
C LEU A 365 -19.48 -1.66 -7.71
N LYS A 366 -20.59 -2.34 -7.41
CA LYS A 366 -21.49 -2.95 -8.42
C LYS A 366 -20.69 -3.84 -9.39
N ALA A 367 -20.86 -3.66 -10.70
CA ALA A 367 -20.13 -4.38 -11.76
C ALA A 367 -18.82 -3.69 -12.17
N GLU A 368 -18.45 -2.58 -11.51
CA GLU A 368 -17.25 -1.81 -11.82
C GLU A 368 -16.08 -2.18 -10.90
N SER A 369 -14.87 -1.93 -11.37
CA SER A 369 -13.68 -1.83 -10.51
C SER A 369 -13.48 -0.38 -10.09
N TRP A 370 -12.93 -0.14 -8.91
CA TRP A 370 -12.43 1.20 -8.56
C TRP A 370 -11.05 1.41 -9.18
N ARG A 371 -10.97 2.21 -10.25
CA ARG A 371 -9.78 2.37 -11.09
C ARG A 371 -9.12 3.72 -10.87
N ILE A 372 -7.84 3.71 -10.49
CA ILE A 372 -7.07 4.91 -10.17
C ILE A 372 -6.10 5.21 -11.31
N HIS A 373 -6.51 6.13 -12.19
CA HIS A 373 -5.82 6.53 -13.41
C HIS A 373 -4.97 7.80 -13.27
N THR A 374 -5.02 8.49 -12.14
CA THR A 374 -4.35 9.78 -11.95
C THR A 374 -2.99 9.58 -11.27
N PRO A 375 -1.86 9.83 -11.97
CA PRO A 375 -0.54 9.84 -11.34
C PRO A 375 -0.48 10.78 -10.14
N GLY A 376 0.23 10.39 -9.07
CA GLY A 376 0.43 11.25 -7.91
C GLY A 376 -0.76 11.31 -6.94
N LEU A 377 -1.81 10.49 -7.12
CA LEU A 377 -3.00 10.60 -6.29
C LEU A 377 -2.82 9.97 -4.91
N SER A 378 -3.28 10.68 -3.87
CA SER A 378 -3.47 10.13 -2.53
C SER A 378 -4.94 9.75 -2.30
N ILE A 379 -5.23 8.55 -1.79
CA ILE A 379 -6.57 8.14 -1.35
C ILE A 379 -6.48 7.79 0.14
N VAL A 380 -7.28 8.48 0.95
CA VAL A 380 -7.22 8.37 2.42
C VAL A 380 -8.62 8.32 3.02
N PRO A 381 -8.80 7.67 4.19
CA PRO A 381 -10.04 7.74 4.95
C PRO A 381 -10.37 9.19 5.33
N ALA A 382 -11.66 9.51 5.44
CA ALA A 382 -12.07 10.80 5.98
C ALA A 382 -11.63 11.00 7.44
N ALA A 383 -11.51 12.25 7.88
CA ALA A 383 -11.11 12.57 9.24
C ALA A 383 -12.03 11.87 10.28
N GLY A 384 -11.43 11.17 11.24
CA GLY A 384 -12.15 10.40 12.27
C GLY A 384 -12.54 8.97 11.85
N GLN A 385 -12.32 8.59 10.59
CA GLN A 385 -12.49 7.23 10.09
C GLN A 385 -11.12 6.54 9.97
N GLN A 386 -11.04 5.26 10.36
CA GLN A 386 -9.81 4.48 10.20
C GLN A 386 -9.74 3.72 8.87
N ARG A 387 -10.89 3.29 8.32
CA ARG A 387 -10.96 2.40 7.14
C ARG A 387 -11.99 2.87 6.13
N ILE A 388 -11.66 2.79 4.85
CA ILE A 388 -12.56 2.96 3.70
C ILE A 388 -13.17 1.60 3.40
N GLN A 389 -14.45 1.42 3.73
CA GLN A 389 -15.18 0.18 3.52
C GLN A 389 -15.63 0.05 2.06
N ILE A 390 -15.21 -1.02 1.39
CA ILE A 390 -15.54 -1.28 -0.02
C ILE A 390 -16.38 -2.56 -0.10
N GLN A 391 -17.59 -2.45 -0.64
CA GLN A 391 -18.46 -3.59 -0.88
C GLN A 391 -18.30 -4.10 -2.32
N ALA A 392 -17.61 -5.22 -2.46
CA ALA A 392 -17.31 -5.88 -3.73
C ALA A 392 -18.27 -7.03 -4.08
N HIS A 393 -19.26 -7.29 -3.24
CA HIS A 393 -20.24 -8.38 -3.32
C HIS A 393 -21.68 -7.84 -3.39
N GLY A 394 -22.66 -8.71 -3.63
CA GLY A 394 -24.08 -8.40 -3.61
C GLY A 394 -24.82 -9.18 -2.52
N ASP A 395 -25.85 -8.56 -1.94
CA ASP A 395 -26.73 -9.19 -0.98
C ASP A 395 -27.91 -9.83 -1.72
N ILE A 396 -28.08 -11.15 -1.57
CA ILE A 396 -29.17 -11.94 -2.16
C ILE A 396 -30.25 -12.32 -1.13
N SER A 397 -30.24 -11.60 -0.01
CA SER A 397 -31.24 -11.63 1.06
C SER A 397 -32.08 -10.35 1.10
N ALA A 398 -31.88 -9.44 0.14
CA ALA A 398 -32.63 -8.19 0.06
C ALA A 398 -34.14 -8.46 -0.20
N PRO A 399 -35.07 -7.56 0.20
CA PRO A 399 -36.53 -7.77 0.11
C PRO A 399 -37.12 -8.09 -1.27
N GLY A 400 -36.32 -8.10 -2.34
CA GLY A 400 -36.70 -8.49 -3.71
C GLY A 400 -36.21 -9.87 -4.16
N ALA A 401 -35.20 -10.46 -3.50
CA ALA A 401 -34.67 -11.78 -3.83
C ALA A 401 -35.65 -12.85 -3.32
N ARG A 402 -36.45 -13.43 -4.20
CA ARG A 402 -37.33 -14.55 -3.85
C ARG A 402 -36.59 -15.85 -4.10
N TRP A 403 -36.40 -16.61 -3.03
CA TRP A 403 -35.90 -17.98 -3.13
C TRP A 403 -37.07 -18.94 -3.31
N GLU A 404 -37.04 -19.71 -4.39
CA GLU A 404 -38.03 -20.74 -4.68
C GLU A 404 -37.47 -22.12 -4.34
N ARG A 405 -38.28 -23.00 -3.77
CA ARG A 405 -37.83 -24.36 -3.48
C ARG A 405 -37.75 -25.16 -4.79
N VAL A 406 -36.67 -25.91 -4.99
CA VAL A 406 -36.50 -26.72 -6.20
C VAL A 406 -37.32 -28.02 -6.08
N ASP A 407 -38.14 -28.30 -7.09
CA ASP A 407 -38.95 -29.52 -7.13
C ASP A 407 -38.09 -30.78 -7.07
N GLY A 408 -38.47 -31.72 -6.19
CA GLY A 408 -37.72 -32.98 -5.97
C GLY A 408 -36.50 -32.87 -5.04
N PHE A 409 -36.10 -31.66 -4.64
CA PHE A 409 -34.93 -31.43 -3.77
C PHE A 409 -35.33 -30.57 -2.56
N PRO A 410 -35.84 -31.18 -1.47
CA PRO A 410 -36.51 -30.47 -0.38
C PRO A 410 -35.63 -29.46 0.38
N ASN A 411 -34.30 -29.58 0.25
CA ASN A 411 -33.33 -28.72 0.93
C ASN A 411 -32.71 -27.66 0.02
N VAL A 412 -33.00 -27.69 -1.29
CA VAL A 412 -32.38 -26.81 -2.28
C VAL A 412 -33.36 -25.72 -2.68
N TRP A 413 -32.84 -24.50 -2.71
CA TRP A 413 -33.54 -23.29 -3.11
C TRP A 413 -32.87 -22.67 -4.31
N THR A 414 -33.64 -22.00 -5.15
CA THR A 414 -33.15 -21.33 -6.36
C THR A 414 -33.57 -19.86 -6.39
N THR A 415 -32.74 -19.03 -7.02
CA THR A 415 -33.06 -17.63 -7.30
C THR A 415 -32.41 -17.17 -8.61
N THR A 416 -33.01 -16.16 -9.23
CA THR A 416 -32.53 -15.48 -10.44
C THR A 416 -32.11 -14.03 -10.17
N ASP A 417 -31.85 -13.67 -8.90
CA ASP A 417 -31.46 -12.31 -8.45
C ASP A 417 -30.01 -11.93 -8.83
N ALA A 418 -29.65 -12.14 -10.10
CA ALA A 418 -28.35 -11.87 -10.68
C ALA A 418 -28.43 -11.75 -12.20
N ASN A 419 -27.50 -10.99 -12.79
CA ASN A 419 -27.31 -11.03 -14.24
C ASN A 419 -26.55 -12.30 -14.64
N ALA A 420 -26.57 -12.65 -15.93
CA ALA A 420 -25.91 -13.85 -16.42
C ALA A 420 -24.40 -13.88 -16.14
N ASP A 421 -23.73 -12.71 -16.21
CA ASP A 421 -22.29 -12.59 -15.97
C ASP A 421 -21.91 -12.91 -14.52
N ASP A 422 -22.70 -12.42 -13.56
CA ASP A 422 -22.53 -12.74 -12.14
C ASP A 422 -22.72 -14.23 -11.89
N LEU A 423 -23.65 -14.88 -12.58
CA LEU A 423 -23.96 -16.30 -12.39
C LEU A 423 -22.95 -17.25 -13.05
N ALA A 424 -22.23 -16.80 -14.07
CA ALA A 424 -21.20 -17.61 -14.71
C ALA A 424 -19.98 -17.85 -13.77
N HIS A 425 -19.69 -16.89 -12.90
CA HIS A 425 -18.53 -16.92 -12.00
C HIS A 425 -18.93 -16.42 -10.61
N VAL A 426 -19.30 -17.34 -9.71
CA VAL A 426 -19.89 -16.96 -8.42
C VAL A 426 -19.36 -17.76 -7.26
N VAL A 427 -19.23 -17.08 -6.12
CA VAL A 427 -19.09 -17.67 -4.80
C VAL A 427 -20.19 -17.11 -3.89
N VAL A 428 -20.68 -17.96 -2.98
CA VAL A 428 -21.74 -17.62 -2.02
C VAL A 428 -21.24 -17.78 -0.59
N TRP A 429 -21.70 -16.88 0.29
CA TRP A 429 -21.48 -16.93 1.73
C TRP A 429 -22.81 -16.88 2.49
N GLU A 430 -22.90 -17.64 3.60
CA GLU A 430 -23.99 -17.63 4.59
C GLU A 430 -23.41 -17.14 5.92
N ASP A 431 -23.82 -15.96 6.38
CA ASP A 431 -23.27 -15.30 7.57
C ASP A 431 -21.73 -15.28 7.54
N ASP A 432 -21.17 -14.83 6.41
CA ASP A 432 -19.72 -14.76 6.12
C ASP A 432 -18.97 -16.10 6.12
N ARG A 433 -19.67 -17.24 6.19
CA ARG A 433 -19.06 -18.56 6.05
C ARG A 433 -19.03 -18.97 4.59
N TRP A 434 -17.89 -19.49 4.13
CA TRP A 434 -17.76 -20.06 2.78
C TRP A 434 -18.72 -21.23 2.58
N LEU A 435 -19.46 -21.26 1.48
CA LEU A 435 -20.23 -22.44 1.11
C LEU A 435 -19.42 -23.40 0.25
N HIS A 436 -19.70 -24.69 0.34
CA HIS A 436 -19.14 -25.68 -0.56
C HIS A 436 -19.64 -25.47 -2.00
N HIS A 437 -18.75 -25.60 -2.98
CA HIS A 437 -19.08 -25.47 -4.40
C HIS A 437 -18.82 -26.82 -5.09
N PRO A 438 -19.82 -27.72 -5.17
CA PRO A 438 -19.71 -28.95 -5.94
C PRO A 438 -19.52 -28.64 -7.43
N THR A 439 -18.52 -29.26 -8.05
CA THR A 439 -18.19 -29.05 -9.47
C THR A 439 -19.11 -29.87 -10.39
N GLY A 440 -19.59 -29.26 -11.48
CA GLY A 440 -20.29 -29.96 -12.54
C GLY A 440 -20.65 -29.04 -13.71
N GLU A 441 -20.89 -29.59 -14.89
CA GLU A 441 -21.21 -28.81 -16.10
C GLU A 441 -22.67 -28.30 -16.14
N GLN A 442 -23.59 -28.98 -15.46
CA GLN A 442 -25.01 -28.62 -15.43
C GLN A 442 -25.61 -28.85 -14.05
N ALA A 443 -26.65 -28.09 -13.72
CA ALA A 443 -27.43 -28.21 -12.48
C ALA A 443 -27.86 -29.66 -12.19
N SER A 444 -28.41 -30.35 -13.19
CA SER A 444 -28.88 -31.74 -13.06
C SER A 444 -27.79 -32.72 -12.61
N ALA A 445 -26.52 -32.47 -12.92
CA ALA A 445 -25.39 -33.30 -12.52
C ALA A 445 -25.02 -33.15 -11.03
N VAL A 446 -25.37 -32.02 -10.41
CA VAL A 446 -24.95 -31.68 -9.04
C VAL A 446 -26.11 -31.57 -8.03
N MET A 447 -27.37 -31.49 -8.48
CA MET A 447 -28.53 -31.31 -7.57
C MET A 447 -28.61 -32.34 -6.45
N ALA A 448 -28.32 -33.61 -6.75
CA ALA A 448 -28.31 -34.67 -5.74
C ALA A 448 -27.24 -34.42 -4.66
N ALA A 449 -26.05 -33.96 -5.06
CA ALA A 449 -24.97 -33.61 -4.14
C ALA A 449 -25.33 -32.36 -3.32
N LEU A 450 -25.85 -31.30 -3.96
CA LEU A 450 -26.32 -30.10 -3.28
C LEU A 450 -27.34 -30.43 -2.20
N ASN A 451 -28.35 -31.23 -2.53
CA ASN A 451 -29.40 -31.61 -1.57
C ASN A 451 -28.89 -32.43 -0.38
N GLN A 452 -27.75 -33.12 -0.53
CA GLN A 452 -27.12 -33.94 0.51
C GLN A 452 -26.08 -33.19 1.35
N VAL A 453 -25.53 -32.07 0.85
CA VAL A 453 -24.44 -31.33 1.52
C VAL A 453 -24.97 -29.97 2.00
N PRO A 454 -25.34 -29.82 3.29
CA PRO A 454 -25.69 -28.51 3.84
C PRO A 454 -24.55 -27.51 3.71
N GLY A 455 -24.90 -26.25 3.46
CA GLY A 455 -23.93 -25.17 3.24
C GLY A 455 -23.21 -25.31 1.90
N SER A 456 -23.95 -25.68 0.85
CA SER A 456 -23.43 -25.78 -0.51
C SER A 456 -24.24 -24.91 -1.47
N PHE A 457 -23.61 -24.50 -2.57
CA PHE A 457 -24.27 -23.74 -3.64
C PHE A 457 -23.79 -24.20 -5.01
N TYR A 458 -24.52 -23.87 -6.06
CA TYR A 458 -24.11 -24.06 -7.44
C TYR A 458 -24.77 -23.01 -8.33
N SER A 459 -24.15 -22.69 -9.46
CA SER A 459 -24.76 -21.84 -10.48
C SER A 459 -24.60 -22.48 -11.86
N ASP A 460 -25.65 -22.44 -12.67
CA ASP A 460 -25.60 -22.90 -14.07
C ASP A 460 -25.45 -21.74 -15.07
N GLY A 461 -25.16 -20.53 -14.58
CA GLY A 461 -25.08 -19.31 -15.39
C GLY A 461 -26.43 -18.62 -15.62
N THR A 462 -27.55 -19.25 -15.25
CA THR A 462 -28.91 -18.70 -15.38
C THR A 462 -29.66 -18.60 -14.06
N ALA A 463 -29.40 -19.52 -13.12
CA ALA A 463 -29.93 -19.49 -11.78
C ALA A 463 -28.85 -19.90 -10.75
N LEU A 464 -29.01 -19.37 -9.53
CA LEU A 464 -28.23 -19.79 -8.38
C LEU A 464 -29.04 -20.81 -7.57
N TYR A 465 -28.39 -21.87 -7.12
CA TYR A 465 -28.94 -22.94 -6.30
C TYR A 465 -28.19 -23.01 -4.98
N LEU A 466 -28.92 -23.18 -3.88
CA LEU A 466 -28.39 -23.08 -2.53
C LEU A 466 -29.03 -24.11 -1.60
N HIS A 467 -28.21 -24.80 -0.81
CA HIS A 467 -28.62 -25.55 0.36
C HIS A 467 -27.99 -24.89 1.61
N PRO A 468 -28.78 -24.17 2.43
CA PRO A 468 -28.30 -23.55 3.67
C PRO A 468 -27.67 -24.53 4.66
N PHE A 469 -26.74 -24.11 5.51
CA PHE A 469 -26.09 -24.99 6.52
C PHE A 469 -27.10 -25.66 7.46
N GLY A 470 -28.22 -24.99 7.75
CA GLY A 470 -29.28 -25.52 8.61
C GLY A 470 -30.42 -26.21 7.86
N SER A 471 -30.30 -26.39 6.54
CA SER A 471 -31.40 -26.84 5.66
C SER A 471 -32.68 -26.01 5.84
N THR A 472 -32.51 -24.71 6.14
CA THR A 472 -33.57 -23.76 6.45
C THR A 472 -34.17 -23.13 5.19
N ASN A 473 -35.28 -22.40 5.34
CA ASN A 473 -35.82 -21.56 4.26
C ASN A 473 -35.11 -20.19 4.27
N PRO A 474 -34.29 -19.86 3.26
CA PRO A 474 -33.52 -18.62 3.22
C PRO A 474 -34.39 -17.35 3.18
N ASN A 475 -35.68 -17.46 2.85
CA ASN A 475 -36.59 -16.32 2.88
C ASN A 475 -36.99 -15.88 4.31
N VAL A 476 -36.82 -16.73 5.33
CA VAL A 476 -37.37 -16.51 6.68
C VAL A 476 -36.45 -16.95 7.82
N ASP A 477 -35.26 -17.46 7.51
CA ASP A 477 -34.33 -17.98 8.53
C ASP A 477 -33.50 -16.91 9.25
N GLY A 478 -33.62 -15.65 8.83
CA GLY A 478 -32.94 -14.51 9.44
C GLY A 478 -31.44 -14.45 9.15
N LYS A 479 -30.93 -15.27 8.24
CA LYS A 479 -29.51 -15.31 7.87
C LYS A 479 -29.20 -14.36 6.72
N THR A 480 -27.94 -13.98 6.63
CA THR A 480 -27.45 -13.13 5.54
C THR A 480 -26.80 -14.00 4.46
N TYR A 481 -27.35 -13.94 3.26
CA TYR A 481 -26.77 -14.56 2.07
C TYR A 481 -26.17 -13.48 1.18
N THR A 482 -24.89 -13.64 0.86
CA THR A 482 -24.16 -12.75 -0.05
C THR A 482 -23.49 -13.54 -1.14
N ARG A 483 -23.30 -12.92 -2.30
CA ARG A 483 -22.58 -13.52 -3.43
C ARG A 483 -21.58 -12.56 -4.04
N SER A 484 -20.56 -13.11 -4.68
CA SER A 484 -19.60 -12.31 -5.43
C SER A 484 -20.29 -11.61 -6.61
N ARG A 485 -19.68 -10.51 -7.07
CA ARG A 485 -20.07 -9.83 -8.30
C ARG A 485 -18.99 -9.95 -9.34
N PHE A 486 -19.37 -10.37 -10.54
CA PHE A 486 -18.49 -10.40 -11.68
C PHE A 486 -18.25 -8.97 -12.17
N ARG A 487 -17.01 -8.71 -12.56
CA ARG A 487 -16.61 -7.46 -13.23
C ARG A 487 -16.11 -7.84 -14.61
N PRO A 488 -16.35 -7.03 -15.66
CA PRO A 488 -15.92 -7.34 -17.01
C PRO A 488 -14.47 -7.82 -17.08
N GLY A 489 -14.25 -8.98 -17.70
CA GLY A 489 -12.93 -9.60 -17.81
C GLY A 489 -12.34 -10.15 -16.50
N GLY A 490 -13.13 -10.29 -15.44
CA GLY A 490 -12.64 -10.75 -14.14
C GLY A 490 -11.85 -9.71 -13.37
N ALA A 491 -12.13 -8.43 -13.60
CA ALA A 491 -11.35 -7.35 -13.03
C ALA A 491 -11.39 -7.34 -11.48
N SER A 492 -10.33 -6.80 -10.88
CA SER A 492 -10.15 -6.68 -9.44
C SER A 492 -11.07 -5.64 -8.81
N ALA A 493 -11.26 -5.70 -7.49
CA ALA A 493 -12.07 -4.70 -6.79
C ALA A 493 -11.47 -3.29 -6.88
N VAL A 494 -10.17 -3.17 -6.63
CA VAL A 494 -9.41 -1.92 -6.81
C VAL A 494 -8.27 -2.16 -7.79
N MET A 495 -8.16 -1.29 -8.80
CA MET A 495 -7.09 -1.32 -9.81
C MET A 495 -6.26 -0.05 -9.73
N LEU A 496 -4.96 -0.23 -9.48
CA LEU A 496 -3.95 0.81 -9.51
C LEU A 496 -3.38 0.81 -10.93
N VAL A 497 -3.65 1.87 -11.70
CA VAL A 497 -3.32 1.98 -13.13
C VAL A 497 -2.59 3.29 -13.43
N ALA A 498 -1.90 3.82 -12.41
CA ALA A 498 -1.08 5.01 -12.48
C ALA A 498 0.11 4.91 -11.52
N PRO A 499 1.20 5.66 -11.78
CA PRO A 499 2.36 5.68 -10.91
C PRO A 499 2.19 6.66 -9.74
N ASP A 500 3.10 6.55 -8.78
CA ASP A 500 3.26 7.50 -7.69
C ASP A 500 2.01 7.65 -6.80
N LEU A 501 1.42 6.54 -6.36
CA LEU A 501 0.17 6.57 -5.58
C LEU A 501 0.44 6.49 -4.07
N TYR A 502 -0.44 7.09 -3.27
CA TYR A 502 -0.50 6.84 -1.82
C TYR A 502 -1.91 6.36 -1.46
N ILE A 503 -2.02 5.10 -1.06
CA ILE A 503 -3.30 4.47 -0.78
C ILE A 503 -3.32 4.04 0.68
N GLU A 504 -4.27 4.54 1.44
CA GLU A 504 -4.37 4.25 2.87
C GLU A 504 -5.76 3.73 3.28
N GLY A 505 -5.77 2.71 4.13
CA GLY A 505 -6.94 2.32 4.91
C GLY A 505 -8.04 1.62 4.13
N LEU A 506 -7.76 1.00 2.98
CA LEU A 506 -8.80 0.26 2.24
C LEU A 506 -9.22 -1.01 3.00
N GLU A 507 -10.51 -1.27 3.13
CA GLU A 507 -11.08 -2.50 3.67
C GLU A 507 -11.98 -3.16 2.63
N ILE A 508 -11.51 -4.29 2.08
CA ILE A 508 -12.15 -4.99 0.97
C ILE A 508 -12.45 -6.43 1.39
N CYS A 509 -13.71 -6.85 1.25
CA CYS A 509 -14.12 -8.21 1.57
C CYS A 509 -14.90 -8.84 0.41
N LYS A 510 -14.72 -10.16 0.22
CA LYS A 510 -15.52 -11.03 -0.67
C LYS A 510 -15.38 -10.67 -2.15
N THR A 511 -14.15 -10.75 -2.67
CA THR A 511 -13.85 -10.54 -4.10
C THR A 511 -13.75 -11.83 -4.89
N THR A 512 -13.89 -12.99 -4.24
CA THR A 512 -13.73 -14.30 -4.88
C THR A 512 -14.70 -14.54 -6.01
N LEU A 513 -14.17 -14.97 -7.14
CA LEU A 513 -14.92 -15.53 -8.26
C LEU A 513 -14.37 -16.93 -8.53
N ALA A 514 -15.25 -17.90 -8.76
CA ALA A 514 -14.87 -19.26 -9.12
C ALA A 514 -15.74 -19.75 -10.28
N GLU A 515 -15.13 -20.51 -11.19
CA GLU A 515 -15.85 -21.19 -12.28
C GLU A 515 -16.73 -22.33 -11.74
N ALA A 516 -18.00 -22.38 -12.16
CA ALA A 516 -18.95 -23.42 -11.77
C ALA A 516 -18.51 -24.86 -12.12
N SER A 517 -17.80 -25.02 -13.24
CA SER A 517 -17.39 -26.34 -13.75
C SER A 517 -16.10 -26.86 -13.12
N THR A 518 -15.14 -25.98 -12.78
CA THR A 518 -13.77 -26.38 -12.43
C THR A 518 -13.32 -25.96 -11.03
N ASN A 519 -14.08 -25.10 -10.34
CA ASN A 519 -13.65 -24.43 -9.11
C ASN A 519 -12.40 -23.52 -9.26
N LEU A 520 -11.92 -23.31 -10.49
CA LEU A 520 -10.77 -22.44 -10.71
C LEU A 520 -11.14 -20.99 -10.37
N PRO A 521 -10.33 -20.31 -9.54
CA PRO A 521 -10.56 -18.91 -9.24
C PRO A 521 -10.26 -18.06 -10.47
N PHE A 522 -11.18 -17.16 -10.78
CA PHE A 522 -10.99 -16.18 -11.84
C PHE A 522 -10.01 -15.08 -11.39
N THR A 523 -9.45 -14.30 -12.32
CA THR A 523 -8.41 -13.27 -12.10
C THR A 523 -8.78 -12.08 -11.20
N ALA A 524 -9.78 -12.20 -10.33
CA ALA A 524 -10.20 -11.13 -9.43
C ALA A 524 -9.31 -11.04 -8.19
N TYR A 525 -8.71 -9.86 -8.00
CA TYR A 525 -7.95 -9.49 -6.80
C TYR A 525 -8.77 -8.55 -5.91
N GLY A 526 -8.35 -8.40 -4.66
CA GLY A 526 -8.78 -7.27 -3.83
C GLY A 526 -8.18 -5.96 -4.35
N ILE A 527 -6.84 -5.88 -4.35
CA ILE A 527 -6.08 -4.76 -4.89
C ILE A 527 -5.12 -5.29 -5.94
N GLN A 528 -5.15 -4.71 -7.14
CA GLN A 528 -4.28 -5.07 -8.25
C GLN A 528 -3.52 -3.85 -8.77
N GLY A 529 -2.20 -3.95 -8.88
CA GLY A 529 -1.40 -3.07 -9.74
C GLY A 529 -1.32 -3.62 -11.15
N ASP A 530 -1.75 -2.86 -12.15
CA ASP A 530 -1.88 -3.28 -13.55
C ASP A 530 -1.13 -2.31 -14.48
N GLU A 531 -1.31 -2.39 -15.81
CA GLU A 531 -0.64 -1.53 -16.78
C GLU A 531 -0.76 -0.04 -16.40
N GLY A 532 0.38 0.67 -16.40
CA GLY A 532 0.47 2.06 -15.92
C GLY A 532 0.87 2.19 -14.45
N PHE A 533 0.73 1.14 -13.63
CA PHE A 533 1.22 1.10 -12.26
C PHE A 533 2.74 1.19 -12.20
N GLY A 534 3.26 2.01 -11.28
CA GLY A 534 4.67 2.34 -11.26
C GLY A 534 5.07 3.37 -10.21
N GLY A 535 6.24 3.98 -10.44
CA GLY A 535 6.73 5.08 -9.63
C GLY A 535 6.95 4.73 -8.16
N LEU A 536 6.91 5.75 -7.29
CA LEU A 536 6.98 5.62 -5.84
C LEU A 536 5.58 5.46 -5.26
N THR A 537 5.13 4.20 -5.12
CA THR A 537 3.78 3.91 -4.63
C THR A 537 3.79 3.32 -3.22
N VAL A 538 2.88 3.78 -2.37
CA VAL A 538 2.67 3.28 -1.00
C VAL A 538 1.25 2.74 -0.84
N LEU A 539 1.13 1.53 -0.31
CA LEU A 539 -0.11 0.97 0.21
C LEU A 539 0.05 0.83 1.73
N LYS A 540 -0.84 1.43 2.51
CA LYS A 540 -0.73 1.48 3.97
C LYS A 540 -2.03 1.15 4.67
N HIS A 541 -1.98 0.37 5.76
CA HIS A 541 -3.15 0.04 6.59
C HIS A 541 -4.33 -0.61 5.84
N CYS A 542 -4.08 -1.26 4.70
CA CYS A 542 -5.14 -1.90 3.91
C CYS A 542 -5.44 -3.31 4.44
N THR A 543 -6.71 -3.70 4.47
CA THR A 543 -7.18 -5.04 4.82
C THR A 543 -7.96 -5.64 3.66
N VAL A 544 -7.60 -6.86 3.23
CA VAL A 544 -8.30 -7.60 2.18
C VAL A 544 -8.65 -9.00 2.67
N SER A 545 -9.91 -9.42 2.59
CA SER A 545 -10.34 -10.76 2.99
C SER A 545 -11.28 -11.41 1.97
N TYR A 546 -11.37 -12.75 2.00
CA TYR A 546 -12.24 -13.52 1.11
C TYR A 546 -11.96 -13.21 -0.37
N ALA A 547 -10.69 -13.32 -0.77
CA ALA A 547 -10.26 -12.96 -2.12
C ALA A 547 -10.33 -14.12 -3.11
N GLY A 548 -10.37 -13.76 -4.41
CA GLY A 548 -10.37 -14.68 -5.54
C GLY A 548 -9.02 -15.35 -5.75
N LYS A 549 -8.34 -14.89 -6.80
CA LYS A 549 -7.02 -15.41 -7.17
C LYS A 549 -5.97 -14.96 -6.16
N HIS A 550 -5.88 -13.67 -5.88
CA HIS A 550 -4.98 -13.12 -4.86
C HIS A 550 -5.67 -11.99 -4.10
N CYS A 551 -5.22 -11.68 -2.88
CA CYS A 551 -5.73 -10.54 -2.12
C CYS A 551 -5.12 -9.23 -2.64
N ILE A 552 -3.79 -9.14 -2.59
CA ILE A 552 -3.02 -8.00 -3.08
C ILE A 552 -1.99 -8.53 -4.08
N GLY A 553 -2.05 -8.03 -5.30
CA GLY A 553 -1.15 -8.46 -6.37
C GLY A 553 -0.74 -7.31 -7.26
N PHE A 554 0.45 -7.42 -7.84
CA PHE A 554 0.92 -6.47 -8.84
C PHE A 554 1.33 -7.27 -10.05
N THR A 555 0.67 -7.12 -11.21
CA THR A 555 0.74 -8.08 -12.33
C THR A 555 1.44 -7.55 -13.57
N ASP A 556 1.29 -6.28 -13.91
CA ASP A 556 1.72 -5.74 -15.21
C ASP A 556 2.41 -4.39 -15.04
N SER A 557 3.47 -4.40 -14.25
CA SER A 557 4.12 -3.17 -13.79
C SER A 557 5.18 -2.65 -14.74
N ASN A 558 5.20 -1.32 -14.90
CA ASN A 558 6.24 -0.62 -15.63
C ASN A 558 7.64 -0.83 -15.00
N SER A 559 8.69 -0.62 -15.79
CA SER A 559 10.08 -0.63 -15.29
C SER A 559 10.31 0.40 -14.17
N GLY A 560 11.23 0.09 -13.26
CA GLY A 560 11.66 0.99 -12.20
C GLY A 560 10.60 1.26 -11.13
N ARG A 561 9.55 0.45 -11.07
CA ARG A 561 8.51 0.55 -10.02
C ARG A 561 9.14 0.36 -8.64
N GLN A 562 8.73 1.19 -7.68
CA GLN A 562 9.08 1.06 -6.27
C GLN A 562 7.80 1.08 -5.43
N VAL A 563 7.41 -0.09 -4.91
CA VAL A 563 6.22 -0.21 -4.06
C VAL A 563 6.62 -0.47 -2.63
N THR A 564 6.01 0.26 -1.70
CA THR A 564 6.01 -0.08 -0.27
C THR A 564 4.61 -0.51 0.15
N VAL A 565 4.49 -1.69 0.72
CA VAL A 565 3.27 -2.20 1.36
C VAL A 565 3.54 -2.25 2.85
N GLU A 566 2.84 -1.42 3.62
CA GLU A 566 3.12 -1.18 5.03
C GLU A 566 1.89 -1.44 5.88
N ASP A 567 2.04 -2.22 6.95
CA ASP A 567 0.98 -2.50 7.93
C ASP A 567 -0.34 -2.99 7.28
N CYS A 568 -0.22 -3.72 6.16
CA CYS A 568 -1.37 -4.26 5.44
C CYS A 568 -1.66 -5.70 5.87
N GLN A 569 -2.93 -6.07 5.89
CA GLN A 569 -3.41 -7.38 6.28
C GLN A 569 -4.16 -8.02 5.11
N VAL A 570 -3.89 -9.30 4.88
CA VAL A 570 -4.70 -10.12 3.99
C VAL A 570 -5.14 -11.39 4.69
N GLU A 571 -6.36 -11.84 4.42
CA GLU A 571 -6.95 -13.00 5.06
C GLU A 571 -7.74 -13.87 4.07
N GLN A 572 -7.88 -15.16 4.41
CA GLN A 572 -8.81 -16.11 3.79
C GLN A 572 -8.86 -16.00 2.26
N GLY A 573 -7.81 -16.50 1.58
CA GLY A 573 -7.90 -16.77 0.15
C GLY A 573 -9.00 -17.79 -0.17
N THR A 574 -9.32 -17.95 -1.45
CA THR A 574 -10.30 -18.93 -1.90
C THR A 574 -10.03 -20.35 -1.34
N PRO A 575 -11.03 -21.04 -0.76
CA PRO A 575 -10.89 -22.43 -0.34
C PRO A 575 -10.97 -23.42 -1.51
N TYR A 576 -11.29 -22.95 -2.72
CA TYR A 576 -11.55 -23.81 -3.88
C TYR A 576 -10.30 -24.14 -4.70
N ALA A 577 -9.21 -23.40 -4.50
CA ALA A 577 -7.93 -23.66 -5.16
C ALA A 577 -6.76 -23.18 -4.30
N ASN A 578 -5.59 -23.76 -4.55
CA ASN A 578 -4.34 -23.28 -3.98
C ASN A 578 -3.91 -22.00 -4.74
N GLN A 579 -4.01 -20.85 -4.07
CA GLN A 579 -3.47 -19.57 -4.54
C GLN A 579 -2.84 -18.80 -3.38
N SER A 580 -1.88 -17.92 -3.69
CA SER A 580 -1.24 -17.08 -2.69
C SER A 580 -2.01 -15.77 -2.48
N PRO A 581 -2.27 -15.34 -1.24
CA PRO A 581 -2.91 -14.04 -1.02
C PRO A 581 -2.05 -12.84 -1.47
N TRP A 582 -0.72 -12.96 -1.40
CA TRP A 582 0.21 -11.96 -1.92
C TRP A 582 0.85 -12.45 -3.22
N VAL A 583 0.99 -11.56 -4.21
CA VAL A 583 1.73 -11.89 -5.43
C VAL A 583 2.45 -10.68 -6.04
N ASP A 584 3.70 -10.89 -6.44
CA ASP A 584 4.37 -10.05 -7.42
C ASP A 584 4.49 -10.83 -8.73
N TYR A 585 3.89 -10.27 -9.78
CA TYR A 585 3.93 -10.80 -11.11
C TYR A 585 4.26 -9.69 -12.10
N ASN A 586 5.01 -10.01 -13.15
CA ASN A 586 5.26 -9.06 -14.20
C ASN A 586 5.02 -9.72 -15.55
N GLY A 587 3.88 -9.38 -16.14
CA GLY A 587 3.47 -9.83 -17.47
C GLY A 587 4.20 -9.10 -18.60
N LEU A 588 4.76 -7.90 -18.35
CA LEU A 588 5.48 -7.10 -19.35
C LEU A 588 6.91 -7.64 -19.54
N PRO A 589 7.26 -8.29 -20.67
CA PRO A 589 8.56 -8.97 -20.79
C PRO A 589 9.78 -8.06 -20.71
N THR A 590 9.61 -6.78 -21.05
CA THR A 590 10.68 -5.76 -21.09
C THR A 590 10.84 -4.99 -19.78
N ALA A 591 9.91 -5.16 -18.83
CA ALA A 591 9.95 -4.42 -17.59
C ALA A 591 11.10 -4.93 -16.68
N SER A 592 11.84 -4.00 -16.08
CA SER A 592 13.02 -4.29 -15.27
C SER A 592 13.25 -3.28 -14.15
N GLY A 593 14.09 -3.63 -13.18
CA GLY A 593 14.46 -2.74 -12.09
C GLY A 593 13.38 -2.56 -11.02
N ASN A 594 12.38 -3.45 -10.98
CA ASN A 594 11.25 -3.32 -10.06
C ASN A 594 11.63 -3.71 -8.63
N LYS A 595 11.06 -2.98 -7.67
CA LYS A 595 11.26 -3.18 -6.24
C LYS A 595 9.92 -3.23 -5.49
N THR A 596 9.83 -4.14 -4.52
CA THR A 596 8.68 -4.22 -3.59
C THR A 596 9.21 -4.42 -2.18
N ILE A 597 8.76 -3.58 -1.24
CA ILE A 597 9.07 -3.69 0.19
C ILE A 597 7.79 -3.95 0.95
N TYR A 598 7.72 -5.06 1.68
CA TYR A 598 6.66 -5.39 2.60
C TYR A 598 7.12 -5.11 4.04
N LYS A 599 6.42 -4.24 4.76
CA LYS A 599 6.73 -3.86 6.14
C LYS A 599 5.57 -4.24 7.04
N ASN A 600 5.83 -5.05 8.07
CA ASN A 600 4.88 -5.40 9.12
C ASN A 600 3.53 -5.93 8.60
N CYS A 601 3.51 -6.55 7.43
CA CYS A 601 2.28 -7.06 6.84
C CYS A 601 1.86 -8.38 7.50
N LEU A 602 0.56 -8.65 7.46
CA LEU A 602 -0.06 -9.80 8.12
C LEU A 602 -0.81 -10.69 7.13
N ASN A 603 -0.59 -12.00 7.28
CA ASN A 603 -1.35 -13.06 6.64
C ASN A 603 -1.36 -14.25 7.61
N LEU A 604 -2.39 -14.38 8.44
CA LEU A 604 -2.48 -15.50 9.40
C LEU A 604 -3.14 -16.74 8.80
N LYS A 605 -4.00 -16.52 7.81
CA LYS A 605 -4.95 -17.49 7.27
C LYS A 605 -4.85 -17.47 5.75
N PRO A 606 -3.89 -18.17 5.13
CA PRO A 606 -3.66 -18.09 3.70
C PRO A 606 -4.88 -18.56 2.88
N MET A 607 -5.68 -19.48 3.42
CA MET A 607 -6.85 -20.06 2.76
C MET A 607 -8.08 -20.01 3.67
N GLY A 608 -9.27 -19.83 3.11
CA GLY A 608 -10.55 -19.98 3.81
C GLY A 608 -10.86 -21.44 4.18
N LYS A 609 -11.83 -21.65 5.07
CA LYS A 609 -12.38 -22.99 5.38
C LYS A 609 -13.88 -23.01 5.11
N ILE A 610 -14.35 -24.02 4.37
CA ILE A 610 -15.78 -24.22 4.12
C ILE A 610 -16.55 -24.35 5.45
N GLY A 611 -17.65 -23.62 5.55
CA GLY A 611 -18.49 -23.55 6.75
C GLY A 611 -17.92 -22.79 7.92
N SER A 612 -16.82 -22.05 7.73
CA SER A 612 -16.19 -21.25 8.76
C SER A 612 -15.97 -19.81 8.33
N THR A 613 -16.00 -18.90 9.29
CA THR A 613 -15.45 -17.54 9.18
C THR A 613 -13.96 -17.51 9.51
N GLU A 614 -13.38 -18.68 9.84
CA GLU A 614 -11.95 -18.86 10.00
C GLU A 614 -11.30 -19.33 8.70
N GLY A 615 -9.97 -19.28 8.66
CA GLY A 615 -9.18 -19.87 7.58
C GLY A 615 -8.41 -21.09 8.05
N ALA A 616 -7.78 -21.79 7.11
CA ALA A 616 -6.84 -22.86 7.37
C ALA A 616 -5.40 -22.33 7.36
N THR A 617 -4.58 -22.89 8.25
CA THR A 617 -3.12 -22.72 8.25
C THR A 617 -2.40 -23.86 7.52
N GLN A 618 -3.15 -24.89 7.08
CA GLN A 618 -2.62 -26.06 6.40
C GLN A 618 -2.30 -25.74 4.94
N GLU A 619 -1.11 -25.17 4.74
CA GLU A 619 -0.34 -25.07 3.49
C GLU A 619 -1.03 -24.34 2.32
N THR A 620 -0.35 -23.42 1.66
CA THR A 620 0.40 -23.82 0.46
C THR A 620 1.42 -22.76 0.03
N THR A 621 1.08 -21.47 0.03
CA THR A 621 2.01 -20.35 -0.22
C THR A 621 1.33 -19.04 0.23
N SER A 622 1.98 -18.23 1.07
CA SER A 622 1.45 -16.89 1.42
C SER A 622 1.85 -15.85 0.38
N TYR A 623 3.07 -15.96 -0.15
CA TYR A 623 3.63 -15.04 -1.14
C TYR A 623 4.26 -15.82 -2.28
N LEU A 624 3.92 -15.42 -3.50
CA LEU A 624 4.50 -15.96 -4.72
C LEU A 624 5.05 -14.82 -5.59
N LEU A 625 6.26 -14.99 -6.11
CA LEU A 625 6.78 -14.16 -7.20
C LEU A 625 7.10 -15.00 -8.41
N HIS A 626 6.51 -14.66 -9.56
CA HIS A 626 6.87 -15.22 -10.87
C HIS A 626 6.93 -14.12 -11.95
N ASN A 627 7.51 -14.43 -13.10
CA ASN A 627 7.54 -13.54 -14.27
C ASN A 627 7.20 -14.28 -15.56
N ASN A 628 6.77 -13.52 -16.57
CA ASN A 628 6.63 -13.99 -17.95
C ASN A 628 7.80 -13.55 -18.85
N GLY A 629 8.66 -12.63 -18.39
CA GLY A 629 9.79 -12.12 -19.16
C GLY A 629 11.02 -13.03 -19.16
N SER A 630 11.95 -12.74 -20.08
CA SER A 630 13.30 -13.32 -20.06
C SER A 630 14.25 -12.40 -19.27
N GLY A 631 14.95 -12.93 -18.27
CA GLY A 631 15.96 -12.17 -17.52
C GLY A 631 15.47 -11.63 -16.17
N THR A 632 16.17 -10.63 -15.64
CA THR A 632 15.86 -10.05 -14.32
C THR A 632 14.86 -8.91 -14.44
N GLN A 633 13.65 -9.11 -13.92
CA GLN A 633 12.62 -8.08 -13.88
C GLN A 633 12.56 -7.37 -12.52
N PHE A 634 12.93 -8.07 -11.45
CA PHE A 634 12.90 -7.56 -10.09
C PHE A 634 14.32 -7.35 -9.58
N ALA A 635 14.66 -6.10 -9.28
CA ALA A 635 15.92 -5.77 -8.64
C ALA A 635 15.91 -6.22 -7.17
N GLU A 636 14.79 -6.08 -6.48
CA GLU A 636 14.71 -6.31 -5.03
C GLU A 636 13.30 -6.63 -4.57
N ILE A 637 13.17 -7.67 -3.74
CA ILE A 637 11.99 -7.92 -2.92
C ILE A 637 12.46 -7.97 -1.47
N GLU A 638 11.83 -7.18 -0.60
CA GLU A 638 12.24 -7.07 0.80
C GLU A 638 11.04 -7.24 1.73
N PHE A 639 11.23 -8.04 2.78
CA PHE A 639 10.29 -8.25 3.88
C PHE A 639 10.95 -7.78 5.17
N ILE A 640 10.27 -6.89 5.89
CA ILE A 640 10.72 -6.31 7.15
C ILE A 640 9.61 -6.53 8.18
N GLY A 641 9.83 -7.44 9.13
CA GLY A 641 8.82 -7.83 10.09
C GLY A 641 7.66 -8.60 9.44
N GLY A 642 6.51 -8.58 10.11
CA GLY A 642 5.27 -9.21 9.61
C GLY A 642 5.17 -10.72 9.84
N ILE A 643 3.98 -11.26 9.58
CA ILE A 643 3.65 -12.68 9.74
C ILE A 643 2.97 -13.18 8.48
N TYR A 644 3.51 -14.25 7.90
CA TYR A 644 3.02 -14.89 6.69
C TYR A 644 2.76 -16.38 6.98
N GLY A 645 1.50 -16.78 7.07
CA GLY A 645 1.10 -18.09 7.59
C GLY A 645 1.51 -19.28 6.73
N GLY A 646 2.04 -19.05 5.54
CA GLY A 646 2.56 -20.04 4.61
C GLY A 646 3.89 -19.62 4.00
N GLN A 647 4.27 -20.29 2.91
CA GLN A 647 5.58 -20.13 2.28
C GLN A 647 5.75 -18.80 1.56
N ILE A 648 6.99 -18.32 1.49
CA ILE A 648 7.43 -17.21 0.65
C ILE A 648 8.32 -17.79 -0.44
N SER A 649 7.85 -17.75 -1.68
CA SER A 649 8.53 -18.39 -2.80
C SER A 649 8.77 -17.41 -3.95
N THR A 650 9.98 -17.41 -4.49
CA THR A 650 10.34 -16.65 -5.69
C THR A 650 10.88 -17.60 -6.75
N TYR A 651 10.46 -17.42 -8.00
CA TYR A 651 11.11 -18.07 -9.14
C TYR A 651 12.31 -17.24 -9.62
N VAL A 652 12.85 -17.59 -10.79
CA VAL A 652 13.98 -16.89 -11.42
C VAL A 652 13.64 -15.44 -11.78
N GLY A 653 14.65 -14.63 -12.12
CA GLY A 653 14.47 -13.25 -12.57
C GLY A 653 14.36 -12.21 -11.44
N VAL A 654 14.87 -12.57 -10.26
CA VAL A 654 15.03 -11.69 -9.09
C VAL A 654 16.51 -11.54 -8.76
N THR A 655 17.00 -10.31 -8.60
CA THR A 655 18.39 -10.07 -8.17
C THR A 655 18.56 -10.24 -6.66
N SER A 656 17.67 -9.64 -5.86
CA SER A 656 17.77 -9.69 -4.40
C SER A 656 16.44 -10.03 -3.74
N LEU A 657 16.46 -11.01 -2.84
CA LEU A 657 15.40 -11.31 -1.90
C LEU A 657 15.92 -11.10 -0.46
N LYS A 658 15.25 -10.29 0.33
CA LYS A 658 15.64 -10.01 1.72
C LYS A 658 14.47 -10.25 2.67
N LEU A 659 14.72 -10.98 3.75
CA LEU A 659 13.77 -11.19 4.83
C LEU A 659 14.45 -10.86 6.15
N THR A 660 13.89 -9.92 6.91
CA THR A 660 14.43 -9.47 8.19
C THR A 660 13.34 -9.41 9.25
N GLY A 661 13.47 -10.17 10.33
CA GLY A 661 12.48 -10.13 11.42
C GLY A 661 11.10 -10.71 11.07
N THR A 662 10.99 -11.41 9.94
CA THR A 662 9.71 -11.92 9.42
C THR A 662 9.39 -13.31 9.96
N THR A 663 8.12 -13.57 10.27
CA THR A 663 7.62 -14.93 10.54
C THR A 663 6.98 -15.49 9.29
N PHE A 664 7.41 -16.68 8.82
CA PHE A 664 6.85 -17.31 7.63
C PHE A 664 6.96 -18.83 7.64
N GLY A 665 6.27 -19.51 6.72
CA GLY A 665 6.27 -20.98 6.66
C GLY A 665 7.56 -21.62 6.14
N GLY A 666 8.44 -20.88 5.49
CA GLY A 666 9.55 -21.42 4.69
C GLY A 666 9.43 -21.03 3.23
N GLY A 667 10.10 -21.74 2.33
CA GLY A 667 9.90 -21.55 0.89
C GLY A 667 11.13 -21.85 0.06
N VAL A 668 11.13 -21.36 -1.18
CA VAL A 668 12.22 -21.54 -2.13
C VAL A 668 12.54 -20.21 -2.80
N SER A 669 13.81 -19.86 -2.84
CA SER A 669 14.29 -18.66 -3.54
C SER A 669 14.97 -19.03 -4.86
N GLY A 670 14.49 -18.43 -5.94
CA GLY A 670 15.14 -18.37 -7.25
C GLY A 670 15.94 -17.09 -7.49
N ALA A 671 16.19 -16.28 -6.44
CA ALA A 671 16.93 -15.03 -6.56
C ALA A 671 18.45 -15.25 -6.67
N GLN A 672 19.15 -14.33 -7.33
CA GLN A 672 20.62 -14.35 -7.40
C GLN A 672 21.25 -14.21 -6.01
N THR A 673 20.69 -13.35 -5.17
CA THR A 673 21.08 -13.18 -3.77
C THR A 673 19.85 -13.26 -2.88
N THR A 674 19.96 -14.04 -1.80
CA THR A 674 18.92 -14.16 -0.78
C THR A 674 19.53 -13.96 0.60
N SER A 675 18.92 -13.10 1.41
CA SER A 675 19.27 -12.96 2.82
C SER A 675 18.06 -13.20 3.71
N VAL A 676 18.22 -14.05 4.71
CA VAL A 676 17.18 -14.40 5.70
C VAL A 676 17.79 -14.20 7.08
N THR A 677 17.37 -13.14 7.76
CA THR A 677 18.00 -12.70 9.01
C THR A 677 16.96 -12.49 10.10
N ARG A 678 17.21 -13.02 11.30
CA ARG A 678 16.31 -12.84 12.45
C ARG A 678 14.85 -13.26 12.20
N CYS A 679 14.63 -14.23 11.31
CA CYS A 679 13.31 -14.69 10.94
C CYS A 679 12.86 -15.91 11.76
N VAL A 680 11.55 -16.12 11.81
CA VAL A 680 10.93 -17.35 12.34
C VAL A 680 10.37 -18.14 11.16
N MET A 681 10.85 -19.36 10.97
CA MET A 681 10.36 -20.30 9.95
C MET A 681 9.53 -21.39 10.64
N THR A 682 8.25 -21.51 10.31
CA THR A 682 7.33 -22.42 11.02
C THR A 682 7.19 -23.79 10.35
N GLN A 683 7.71 -23.95 9.13
CA GLN A 683 7.79 -25.22 8.40
C GLN A 683 9.24 -25.42 7.92
N LEU A 684 9.51 -25.52 6.62
CA LEU A 684 10.86 -25.75 6.10
C LEU A 684 11.76 -24.50 6.20
N PRO A 685 13.09 -24.69 6.25
CA PRO A 685 14.01 -23.60 5.96
C PRO A 685 13.85 -23.08 4.53
N MET A 686 14.42 -21.90 4.25
CA MET A 686 14.44 -21.34 2.89
C MET A 686 15.40 -22.13 1.97
N GLY A 687 14.86 -22.75 0.92
CA GLY A 687 15.66 -23.40 -0.12
C GLY A 687 16.27 -22.41 -1.12
N ASN A 688 17.30 -22.84 -1.83
CA ASN A 688 17.87 -22.12 -2.98
C ASN A 688 17.70 -22.97 -4.25
N SER A 689 16.94 -22.44 -5.20
CA SER A 689 16.70 -23.06 -6.51
C SER A 689 17.44 -22.36 -7.66
N ALA A 690 18.25 -21.34 -7.40
CA ALA A 690 19.11 -20.73 -8.41
C ALA A 690 20.48 -21.46 -8.46
N PRO A 691 20.88 -22.07 -9.59
CA PRO A 691 22.14 -22.80 -9.70
C PRO A 691 23.39 -21.98 -9.31
N ASP A 692 23.39 -20.69 -9.63
CA ASP A 692 24.46 -19.74 -9.29
C ASP A 692 24.05 -18.77 -8.16
N GLY A 693 22.91 -19.03 -7.51
CA GLY A 693 22.40 -18.18 -6.45
C GLY A 693 23.18 -18.32 -5.15
N VAL A 694 23.18 -17.25 -4.36
CA VAL A 694 23.76 -17.21 -3.01
C VAL A 694 22.65 -16.96 -2.00
N LEU A 695 22.41 -17.93 -1.12
CA LEU A 695 21.50 -17.79 0.02
C LEU A 695 22.30 -17.71 1.32
N ILE A 696 22.04 -16.67 2.11
CA ILE A 696 22.65 -16.45 3.43
C ILE A 696 21.53 -16.36 4.47
N ALA A 697 21.48 -17.34 5.37
CA ALA A 697 20.50 -17.43 6.45
C ALA A 697 21.20 -17.35 7.80
N ARG A 698 20.94 -16.27 8.56
CA ARG A 698 21.58 -15.98 9.83
C ARG A 698 20.60 -15.74 10.95
N HIS A 699 20.89 -16.32 12.11
CA HIS A 699 20.24 -15.95 13.37
C HIS A 699 18.72 -16.16 13.33
N ASN A 700 18.27 -17.21 12.64
CA ASN A 700 16.87 -17.54 12.49
C ASN A 700 16.43 -18.66 13.44
N LEU A 701 15.15 -18.68 13.77
CA LEU A 701 14.48 -19.77 14.47
C LEU A 701 13.65 -20.60 13.48
N GLY A 702 13.94 -21.89 13.33
CA GLY A 702 13.09 -22.87 12.66
C GLY A 702 12.24 -23.61 13.68
N LEU A 703 10.98 -23.21 13.85
CA LEU A 703 10.05 -23.72 14.88
C LEU A 703 8.96 -24.56 14.21
N PHE A 704 9.20 -25.86 14.09
CA PHE A 704 8.32 -26.74 13.32
C PHE A 704 7.06 -27.07 14.12
N SER A 705 5.88 -26.92 13.51
CA SER A 705 4.61 -27.32 14.13
C SER A 705 4.09 -28.67 13.62
N ASP A 706 3.41 -29.42 14.48
CA ASP A 706 2.76 -30.69 14.15
C ASP A 706 1.74 -30.56 12.99
N GLY A 707 1.75 -31.51 12.07
CA GLY A 707 0.72 -31.65 11.02
C GLY A 707 0.93 -30.87 9.72
N VAL A 708 2.12 -30.28 9.50
CA VAL A 708 2.42 -29.40 8.36
C VAL A 708 3.32 -30.05 7.29
N PHE A 709 3.32 -31.38 7.21
CA PHE A 709 4.11 -32.07 6.18
C PHE A 709 3.37 -33.26 5.59
N ASN A 710 3.01 -33.13 4.32
CA ASN A 710 2.98 -34.29 3.44
C ASN A 710 4.43 -34.75 3.22
N SER A 711 4.70 -36.02 3.49
CA SER A 711 5.91 -36.84 3.34
C SER A 711 6.98 -36.56 2.25
N SER A 712 6.84 -35.56 1.37
CA SER A 712 7.60 -35.44 0.12
C SER A 712 8.55 -34.23 -0.02
N PHE A 713 8.60 -33.27 0.92
CA PHE A 713 9.34 -32.02 0.68
C PHE A 713 10.40 -31.70 1.75
N ASN A 714 11.66 -31.63 1.30
CA ASN A 714 12.81 -31.04 1.99
C ASN A 714 13.13 -29.69 1.30
N ALA A 715 13.83 -28.77 1.96
CA ALA A 715 14.24 -27.51 1.31
C ALA A 715 15.23 -27.81 0.17
N SER A 716 14.85 -27.50 -1.07
CA SER A 716 15.68 -27.77 -2.25
C SER A 716 16.95 -26.90 -2.22
N CYS A 717 18.10 -27.52 -2.48
CA CYS A 717 19.40 -26.87 -2.40
C CYS A 717 20.25 -27.12 -3.65
N GLN A 718 20.68 -26.02 -4.26
CA GLN A 718 21.76 -25.93 -5.25
C GLN A 718 22.45 -24.57 -5.15
N GLY A 719 23.60 -24.40 -5.79
CA GLY A 719 24.37 -23.16 -5.70
C GLY A 719 25.02 -22.97 -4.34
N THR A 720 25.13 -21.73 -3.85
CA THR A 720 25.73 -21.44 -2.54
C THR A 720 24.67 -21.22 -1.47
N LEU A 721 24.76 -21.95 -0.36
CA LEU A 721 23.93 -21.77 0.82
C LEU A 721 24.80 -21.65 2.07
N ILE A 722 24.54 -20.63 2.87
CA ILE A 722 25.27 -20.32 4.09
C ILE A 722 24.27 -20.19 5.24
N TYR A 723 24.28 -21.15 6.15
CA TYR A 723 23.45 -21.18 7.36
C TYR A 723 24.32 -21.03 8.60
N GLU A 724 24.19 -19.88 9.28
CA GLU A 724 25.05 -19.52 10.40
C GLU A 724 24.26 -19.07 11.62
N GLY A 725 24.54 -19.69 12.77
CA GLY A 725 23.95 -19.23 14.02
C GLY A 725 22.43 -19.35 14.04
N ASN A 726 21.84 -20.39 13.44
CA ASN A 726 20.40 -20.64 13.46
C ASN A 726 20.04 -21.71 14.50
N THR A 727 18.80 -21.71 14.99
CA THR A 727 18.25 -22.80 15.82
C THR A 727 17.09 -23.45 15.10
N PHE A 728 17.14 -24.77 14.91
CA PHE A 728 16.08 -25.57 14.34
C PHE A 728 15.55 -26.52 15.40
N ASP A 729 14.25 -26.44 15.71
CA ASP A 729 13.59 -27.29 16.70
C ASP A 729 12.48 -28.10 16.05
N LEU A 730 12.76 -29.38 15.85
CA LEU A 730 11.85 -30.35 15.26
C LEU A 730 11.14 -31.18 16.34
N ARG A 731 11.34 -30.91 17.65
CA ARG A 731 10.67 -31.68 18.72
C ARG A 731 9.14 -31.67 18.62
N PRO A 732 8.46 -30.58 18.21
CA PRO A 732 7.00 -30.61 18.09
C PRO A 732 6.51 -31.39 16.88
N PHE A 733 7.39 -32.01 16.09
CA PHE A 733 7.01 -32.75 14.89
C PHE A 733 6.93 -34.26 15.19
N GLN A 734 5.71 -34.77 15.30
CA GLN A 734 5.42 -36.13 15.80
C GLN A 734 5.23 -37.19 14.69
N ARG A 735 5.04 -36.80 13.43
CA ARG A 735 4.81 -37.75 12.33
C ARG A 735 5.48 -37.29 11.04
N SER A 736 6.50 -38.04 10.61
CA SER A 736 6.90 -38.10 9.21
C SER A 736 6.65 -39.52 8.69
N ASP A 737 5.87 -39.64 7.61
CA ASP A 737 5.80 -40.89 6.85
C ASP A 737 7.10 -41.14 6.05
N ASN A 738 8.02 -40.17 6.05
CA ASN A 738 9.33 -40.22 5.39
C ASN A 738 10.45 -40.51 6.39
N ALA A 739 10.86 -41.78 6.44
CA ALA A 739 11.98 -42.24 7.27
C ALA A 739 13.36 -41.61 6.91
N SER A 740 13.42 -40.79 5.85
CA SER A 740 14.62 -40.10 5.36
C SER A 740 14.51 -38.57 5.38
N PHE A 741 13.57 -38.00 6.14
CA PHE A 741 13.40 -36.55 6.20
C PHE A 741 14.72 -35.84 6.55
N SER A 742 15.01 -34.77 5.82
CA SER A 742 16.16 -33.89 6.07
C SER A 742 15.73 -32.44 5.93
N LEU A 743 16.37 -31.51 6.65
CA LEU A 743 16.07 -30.08 6.46
C LEU A 743 16.26 -29.66 4.99
N PHE A 744 17.33 -30.15 4.40
CA PHE A 744 17.78 -29.80 3.05
C PHE A 744 17.88 -31.03 2.15
N GLN A 745 17.51 -30.88 0.88
CA GLN A 745 17.74 -31.89 -0.16
C GLN A 745 18.58 -31.29 -1.27
N ARG A 746 19.70 -31.93 -1.56
CA ARG A 746 20.50 -31.60 -2.73
C ARG A 746 19.76 -31.99 -4.01
N VAL A 747 19.57 -31.02 -4.91
CA VAL A 747 18.99 -31.23 -6.25
C VAL A 747 20.02 -31.06 -7.37
N ALA A 748 21.09 -30.32 -7.14
CA ALA A 748 22.23 -30.14 -8.03
C ALA A 748 23.51 -29.86 -7.21
N PRO A 749 24.70 -29.65 -7.82
CA PRO A 749 25.92 -29.31 -7.08
C PRO A 749 25.70 -28.15 -6.11
N VAL A 750 26.29 -28.26 -4.92
CA VAL A 750 26.08 -27.31 -3.83
C VAL A 750 27.39 -26.92 -3.15
N ASN A 751 27.50 -25.65 -2.80
CA ASN A 751 28.45 -25.12 -1.81
C ASN A 751 27.67 -24.80 -0.54
N PHE A 752 27.79 -25.67 0.47
CA PHE A 752 26.93 -25.66 1.65
C PHE A 752 27.75 -25.40 2.92
N VAL A 753 27.52 -24.26 3.55
CA VAL A 753 28.10 -23.90 4.85
C VAL A 753 27.04 -24.01 5.93
N PHE A 754 27.30 -24.82 6.95
CA PHE A 754 26.43 -24.99 8.11
C PHE A 754 27.27 -24.88 9.37
N ARG A 755 27.28 -23.69 10.00
CA ARG A 755 28.12 -23.44 11.19
C ARG A 755 27.41 -22.71 12.32
N ASN A 756 27.85 -22.96 13.55
CA ASN A 756 27.26 -22.40 14.76
C ASN A 756 25.74 -22.63 14.89
N ASN A 757 25.17 -23.65 14.26
CA ASN A 757 23.73 -23.90 14.36
C ASN A 757 23.41 -24.83 15.53
N VAL A 758 22.18 -24.77 16.02
CA VAL A 758 21.60 -25.74 16.96
C VAL A 758 20.51 -26.50 16.22
N PHE A 759 20.60 -27.83 16.19
CA PHE A 759 19.66 -28.72 15.53
C PHE A 759 19.08 -29.69 16.55
N ILE A 760 17.80 -29.53 16.87
CA ILE A 760 17.09 -30.29 17.91
C ILE A 760 16.07 -31.21 17.26
N THR A 761 16.12 -32.48 17.63
CA THR A 761 15.31 -33.55 17.04
C THR A 761 14.61 -34.37 18.12
N PRO A 762 13.41 -34.92 17.85
CA PRO A 762 12.73 -35.82 18.78
C PRO A 762 13.52 -37.13 18.97
N ALA A 763 13.36 -37.78 20.13
CA ALA A 763 14.17 -38.93 20.54
C ALA A 763 13.93 -40.20 19.69
N ASP A 764 12.74 -40.33 19.13
CA ASP A 764 12.19 -41.54 18.52
C ASP A 764 12.26 -41.56 16.99
N GLN A 765 12.79 -40.50 16.36
CA GLN A 765 12.86 -40.38 14.90
C GLN A 765 14.25 -40.00 14.41
N PHE A 766 14.49 -40.21 13.12
CA PHE A 766 15.74 -39.87 12.46
C PHE A 766 15.53 -38.68 11.53
N PHE A 767 16.09 -37.54 11.93
CA PHE A 767 16.20 -36.35 11.10
C PHE A 767 17.67 -36.13 10.74
N SER A 768 17.93 -35.64 9.53
CA SER A 768 19.27 -35.21 9.11
C SER A 768 19.27 -33.74 8.69
N VAL A 769 20.44 -33.11 8.65
CA VAL A 769 20.56 -31.74 8.14
C VAL A 769 20.36 -31.73 6.63
N ILE A 770 21.11 -32.55 5.90
CA ILE A 770 21.04 -32.60 4.43
C ILE A 770 21.00 -34.04 3.92
N GLU A 771 20.27 -34.27 2.83
CA GLU A 771 20.29 -35.54 2.10
C GLU A 771 20.90 -35.44 0.70
N LYS A 772 21.39 -36.59 0.22
CA LYS A 772 21.91 -36.81 -1.14
C LYS A 772 23.16 -36.00 -1.48
N ALA A 773 23.86 -35.49 -0.47
CA ALA A 773 25.13 -34.82 -0.65
C ALA A 773 26.18 -35.76 -1.26
N GLN A 774 27.11 -35.21 -2.04
CA GLN A 774 28.15 -35.94 -2.75
C GLN A 774 29.53 -35.46 -2.31
N ALA A 775 30.55 -36.32 -2.41
CA ALA A 775 31.94 -35.95 -2.12
C ALA A 775 32.49 -34.84 -3.03
N THR A 776 31.84 -34.58 -4.17
CA THR A 776 32.17 -33.49 -5.09
C THR A 776 31.57 -32.14 -4.68
N ASP A 777 30.65 -32.11 -3.72
CA ASP A 777 30.08 -30.86 -3.20
C ASP A 777 31.07 -30.19 -2.23
N ALA A 778 31.03 -28.86 -2.18
CA ALA A 778 31.82 -28.10 -1.22
C ALA A 778 31.04 -27.98 0.10
N LEU A 779 31.23 -28.95 1.00
CA LEU A 779 30.54 -28.99 2.29
C LEU A 779 31.44 -28.47 3.41
N THR A 780 30.95 -27.50 4.18
CA THR A 780 31.62 -26.94 5.36
C THR A 780 30.70 -26.99 6.57
N PHE A 781 30.88 -27.98 7.43
CA PHE A 781 30.20 -28.05 8.73
C PHE A 781 31.18 -27.68 9.86
N SER A 782 30.76 -26.82 10.78
CA SER A 782 31.65 -26.36 11.85
C SER A 782 30.92 -25.84 13.09
N HIS A 783 31.30 -26.31 14.28
CA HIS A 783 30.81 -25.84 15.57
C HIS A 783 29.27 -25.90 15.71
N ASN A 784 28.61 -26.96 15.25
CA ASN A 784 27.16 -27.11 15.44
C ASN A 784 26.81 -27.88 16.71
N VAL A 785 25.58 -27.76 17.21
CA VAL A 785 25.02 -28.62 18.26
C VAL A 785 23.94 -29.50 17.65
N TYR A 786 24.05 -30.81 17.82
CA TYR A 786 23.08 -31.82 17.41
C TYR A 786 22.45 -32.43 18.65
N HIS A 787 21.33 -31.85 19.07
CA HIS A 787 20.56 -32.36 20.20
C HIS A 787 19.55 -33.39 19.68
N ARG A 788 19.77 -34.65 20.05
CA ARG A 788 18.78 -35.71 19.94
C ARG A 788 18.21 -36.01 21.33
N GLY A 789 16.89 -36.15 21.46
CA GLY A 789 16.28 -36.51 22.74
C GLY A 789 16.89 -37.79 23.38
N GLN A 790 16.60 -38.03 24.66
CA GLN A 790 17.33 -38.86 25.65
C GLN A 790 17.80 -40.30 25.29
N THR A 791 17.58 -40.82 24.09
CA THR A 791 18.02 -42.17 23.68
C THR A 791 19.39 -42.08 22.98
N GLY A 792 20.43 -42.65 23.60
CA GLY A 792 21.85 -42.54 23.20
C GLY A 792 22.29 -43.10 21.84
N ALA A 793 21.43 -43.12 20.82
CA ALA A 793 21.81 -43.38 19.44
C ALA A 793 22.32 -42.09 18.78
N ALA A 794 23.46 -42.12 18.09
CA ALA A 794 24.08 -40.94 17.47
C ALA A 794 23.11 -40.25 16.49
N ALA A 795 23.04 -38.91 16.55
CA ALA A 795 22.29 -38.11 15.57
C ALA A 795 22.87 -38.34 14.16
N ARG A 796 21.99 -38.55 13.16
CA ARG A 796 22.40 -38.58 11.75
C ARG A 796 22.53 -37.12 11.28
N VAL A 797 23.71 -36.76 10.78
CA VAL A 797 23.97 -35.40 10.28
C VAL A 797 23.63 -35.32 8.80
N VAL A 798 24.02 -36.34 8.03
CA VAL A 798 23.79 -36.40 6.58
C VAL A 798 23.13 -37.73 6.23
N SER A 799 22.13 -37.69 5.34
CA SER A 799 21.49 -38.90 4.80
C SER A 799 21.91 -39.15 3.36
N LEU A 800 22.07 -40.41 2.97
CA LEU A 800 22.40 -40.81 1.59
C LEU A 800 23.62 -40.07 1.02
N TYR A 801 24.67 -39.89 1.83
CA TYR A 801 25.92 -39.30 1.39
C TYR A 801 26.63 -40.24 0.43
N ASN A 802 26.93 -39.76 -0.77
CA ASN A 802 27.71 -40.51 -1.76
C ASN A 802 29.17 -40.07 -1.70
N ASP A 803 30.02 -40.90 -1.11
CA ASP A 803 31.47 -40.64 -0.99
C ASP A 803 32.27 -41.03 -2.24
N GLY A 804 31.58 -41.40 -3.33
CA GLY A 804 32.18 -41.93 -4.56
C GLY A 804 32.36 -43.46 -4.55
N LEU A 805 32.19 -44.11 -3.40
CA LEU A 805 32.30 -45.56 -3.24
C LEU A 805 31.00 -46.20 -2.75
N THR A 806 30.31 -45.53 -1.82
CA THR A 806 29.09 -46.00 -1.16
C THR A 806 28.08 -44.87 -1.03
N THR A 807 26.80 -45.23 -0.89
CA THR A 807 25.74 -44.28 -0.50
C THR A 807 25.21 -44.70 0.86
N ALA A 808 25.47 -43.89 1.88
CA ALA A 808 25.10 -44.22 3.26
C ALA A 808 24.76 -42.98 4.07
N GLY A 809 23.95 -43.14 5.13
CA GLY A 809 23.83 -42.10 6.16
C GLY A 809 25.12 -41.98 6.97
N ARG A 810 25.40 -40.79 7.49
CA ARG A 810 26.54 -40.51 8.37
C ARG A 810 26.04 -39.94 9.70
N SER A 811 26.36 -40.63 10.80
CA SER A 811 26.24 -40.11 12.16
C SER A 811 27.23 -38.98 12.43
N LEU A 812 27.07 -38.22 13.52
CA LEU A 812 28.04 -37.19 13.91
C LEU A 812 29.47 -37.73 14.00
N THR A 813 29.68 -38.86 14.66
CA THR A 813 31.01 -39.47 14.80
C THR A 813 31.62 -39.88 13.45
N GLU A 814 30.81 -40.46 12.55
CA GLU A 814 31.27 -40.80 11.20
C GLU A 814 31.57 -39.56 10.36
N TRP A 815 30.78 -38.49 10.52
CA TRP A 815 30.99 -37.21 9.85
C TRP A 815 32.29 -36.54 10.32
N GLN A 816 32.55 -36.57 11.63
CA GLN A 816 33.79 -36.11 12.23
C GLN A 816 35.01 -36.91 11.79
N ALA A 817 34.87 -38.22 11.61
CA ALA A 817 35.94 -39.07 11.08
C ALA A 817 36.30 -38.72 9.61
N LEU A 818 35.38 -38.13 8.86
CA LEU A 818 35.63 -37.56 7.53
C LEU A 818 36.23 -36.15 7.57
N GLY A 819 36.58 -35.63 8.76
CA GLY A 819 37.14 -34.29 8.96
C GLY A 819 36.09 -33.17 8.96
N GLN A 820 34.80 -33.51 8.99
CA GLN A 820 33.70 -32.54 8.97
C GLN A 820 33.17 -32.29 10.38
N ASP A 821 32.94 -31.03 10.73
CA ASP A 821 32.39 -30.63 12.04
C ASP A 821 33.11 -31.23 13.25
N THR A 822 34.44 -31.22 13.25
CA THR A 822 35.28 -31.78 14.32
C THR A 822 35.00 -31.19 15.70
N GLU A 823 34.42 -29.98 15.75
CA GLU A 823 34.03 -29.27 16.97
C GLU A 823 32.51 -29.34 17.24
N GLY A 824 31.78 -30.12 16.45
CA GLY A 824 30.35 -30.39 16.61
C GLY A 824 30.06 -31.14 17.90
N LEU A 825 28.95 -30.79 18.55
CA LEU A 825 28.55 -31.36 19.85
C LEU A 825 27.29 -32.20 19.70
N GLY A 826 27.30 -33.43 20.20
CA GLY A 826 26.14 -34.33 20.22
C GLY A 826 25.44 -34.39 21.57
N GLN A 827 25.03 -33.24 22.11
CA GLN A 827 24.45 -33.12 23.47
C GLN A 827 23.31 -32.09 23.52
N ASP A 828 22.60 -32.02 24.65
CA ASP A 828 21.55 -31.04 24.88
C ASP A 828 22.11 -29.61 24.83
N ALA A 829 21.48 -28.76 24.02
CA ALA A 829 21.80 -27.35 23.91
C ALA A 829 21.37 -26.52 25.13
N LYS A 830 20.56 -27.07 26.05
CA LYS A 830 20.05 -26.40 27.26
C LYS A 830 19.49 -25.00 26.96
N LEU A 831 18.43 -24.98 26.16
CA LEU A 831 17.73 -23.75 25.82
C LEU A 831 16.47 -23.59 26.69
N ASP A 832 16.13 -22.36 27.05
CA ASP A 832 14.86 -22.02 27.69
C ASP A 832 13.68 -22.11 26.71
N ALA A 833 12.46 -21.79 27.18
CA ALA A 833 11.26 -21.81 26.35
C ALA A 833 11.26 -20.79 25.17
N PHE A 834 12.22 -19.86 25.15
CA PHE A 834 12.40 -18.82 24.15
C PHE A 834 13.67 -19.04 23.31
N TYR A 835 14.24 -20.24 23.39
CA TYR A 835 15.45 -20.65 22.68
C TYR A 835 16.71 -19.89 23.10
N MET A 836 16.68 -19.22 24.26
CA MET A 836 17.83 -18.58 24.85
C MET A 836 18.69 -19.64 25.57
N PRO A 837 20.00 -19.71 25.32
CA PRO A 837 20.88 -20.61 26.06
C PRO A 837 20.89 -20.26 27.56
N THR A 838 20.77 -21.27 28.42
CA THR A 838 21.05 -21.10 29.86
C THR A 838 22.54 -20.80 30.08
N LEU A 839 22.90 -20.26 31.26
CA LEU A 839 24.30 -19.92 31.55
C LEU A 839 25.24 -21.14 31.51
N ASP A 840 24.73 -22.34 31.82
CA ASP A 840 25.46 -23.61 31.77
C ASP A 840 25.30 -24.37 30.44
N SER A 841 24.73 -23.70 29.43
CA SER A 841 24.53 -24.25 28.10
C SER A 841 25.87 -24.45 27.38
N PRO A 842 26.08 -25.61 26.73
CA PRO A 842 27.27 -25.83 25.92
C PRO A 842 27.28 -25.02 24.62
N ALA A 843 26.19 -24.33 24.29
CA ALA A 843 26.11 -23.46 23.13
C ALA A 843 26.76 -22.08 23.39
N VAL A 844 26.96 -21.70 24.66
CA VAL A 844 27.47 -20.38 25.05
C VAL A 844 28.95 -20.23 24.71
N ARG A 845 29.29 -19.21 23.91
CA ARG A 845 30.67 -18.83 23.54
C ARG A 845 31.54 -19.98 22.99
N SER A 846 30.93 -21.05 22.47
CA SER A 846 31.61 -22.27 22.03
C SER A 846 31.63 -22.45 20.51
N GLY A 847 31.11 -21.49 19.76
CA GLY A 847 31.07 -21.44 18.31
C GLY A 847 32.24 -20.71 17.69
N ALA A 848 32.36 -20.81 16.37
CA ALA A 848 33.26 -20.00 15.58
C ALA A 848 32.90 -18.50 15.72
N ASN A 849 33.86 -17.60 15.59
CA ASN A 849 33.56 -16.17 15.55
C ASN A 849 32.90 -15.81 14.22
N LEU A 850 31.62 -15.44 14.25
CA LEU A 850 30.88 -15.00 13.05
C LEU A 850 31.12 -13.51 12.72
N GLY A 851 31.90 -12.82 13.54
CA GLY A 851 32.14 -11.38 13.41
C GLY A 851 31.04 -10.54 14.05
N GLU A 852 30.95 -9.30 13.60
CA GLU A 852 30.00 -8.31 14.09
C GLU A 852 28.61 -8.57 13.47
N ALA A 853 27.61 -8.86 14.30
CA ALA A 853 26.26 -9.15 13.86
C ALA A 853 25.24 -9.06 15.02
N PRO A 854 23.96 -8.77 14.73
CA PRO A 854 22.89 -8.96 15.69
C PRO A 854 22.54 -10.43 15.87
N ASP A 855 22.05 -10.83 17.05
CA ASP A 855 21.37 -12.12 17.21
C ASP A 855 19.89 -12.03 16.79
N PHE A 856 19.11 -13.10 17.00
CA PHE A 856 17.69 -13.15 16.67
C PHE A 856 16.87 -12.02 17.31
N THR A 857 17.17 -11.68 18.57
CA THR A 857 16.48 -10.61 19.33
C THR A 857 16.79 -9.22 18.78
N GLY A 858 17.90 -9.10 18.03
CA GLY A 858 18.37 -7.84 17.47
C GLY A 858 19.50 -7.20 18.27
N ARG A 859 19.87 -7.80 19.39
CA ARG A 859 21.01 -7.35 20.18
C ARG A 859 22.29 -7.53 19.38
N HIS A 860 23.11 -6.48 19.33
CA HIS A 860 24.31 -6.42 18.51
C HIS A 860 25.55 -6.92 19.27
N PHE A 861 26.41 -7.68 18.58
CA PHE A 861 27.64 -8.23 19.14
C PHE A 861 28.79 -8.02 18.15
N TRP A 862 29.96 -7.52 18.61
CA TRP A 862 31.14 -7.40 17.75
C TRP A 862 31.79 -8.75 17.39
N ALA A 863 31.50 -9.78 18.17
CA ALA A 863 32.02 -11.13 17.94
C ALA A 863 30.98 -12.16 18.41
N ARG A 864 30.06 -12.52 17.52
CA ARG A 864 29.05 -13.54 17.83
C ARG A 864 29.69 -14.93 17.84
N ARG A 865 29.71 -15.56 19.02
CA ARG A 865 30.40 -16.84 19.27
C ARG A 865 29.49 -17.91 19.85
N SER A 866 28.25 -17.61 20.22
CA SER A 866 27.37 -18.69 20.66
C SER A 866 26.79 -19.46 19.47
N ARG A 867 26.50 -20.72 19.71
CA ARG A 867 25.79 -21.59 18.76
C ARG A 867 24.28 -21.37 18.91
N GLY A 868 23.53 -21.38 17.82
CA GLY A 868 22.09 -21.11 17.80
C GLY A 868 21.76 -19.66 17.49
N ALA A 869 20.47 -19.33 17.48
CA ALA A 869 19.90 -18.05 17.05
C ALA A 869 19.94 -16.93 18.08
N VAL A 870 19.97 -17.27 19.37
CA VAL A 870 19.89 -16.32 20.48
C VAL A 870 21.18 -16.43 21.30
N GLU A 871 21.73 -15.30 21.72
CA GLU A 871 22.85 -15.25 22.68
C GLU A 871 22.33 -15.42 24.12
N PRO A 872 23.14 -15.91 25.08
CA PRO A 872 22.67 -16.12 26.44
C PRO A 872 22.26 -14.81 27.11
N ALA A 873 21.45 -14.96 28.14
CA ALA A 873 21.20 -13.90 29.11
C ALA A 873 22.53 -13.41 29.71
N GLU A 874 22.60 -12.12 30.03
CA GLU A 874 23.82 -11.46 30.50
C GLU A 874 23.60 -10.75 31.85
N SER A 875 24.67 -10.71 32.65
CA SER A 875 24.73 -9.87 33.83
C SER A 875 25.10 -8.43 33.47
N PHE A 876 24.89 -7.48 34.39
CA PHE A 876 25.37 -6.11 34.20
C PHE A 876 26.89 -6.05 33.96
N SER A 877 27.67 -6.90 34.67
CA SER A 877 29.12 -6.97 34.47
C SER A 877 29.50 -7.48 33.08
N ASP A 878 28.77 -8.45 32.53
CA ASP A 878 28.99 -8.92 31.16
C ASP A 878 28.67 -7.81 30.15
N TRP A 879 27.55 -7.12 30.33
CA TRP A 879 27.16 -5.97 29.52
C TRP A 879 28.23 -4.87 29.57
N GLN A 880 28.75 -4.53 30.76
CA GLN A 880 29.84 -3.56 30.90
C GLN A 880 31.08 -3.99 30.11
N SER A 881 31.48 -5.26 30.22
CA SER A 881 32.68 -5.76 29.52
C SER A 881 32.58 -5.71 28.01
N ARG A 882 31.34 -5.68 27.49
CA ARG A 882 31.06 -5.46 26.08
C ARG A 882 31.17 -3.98 25.76
N HIS A 883 30.39 -3.14 26.42
CA HIS A 883 30.28 -1.73 26.02
C HIS A 883 31.52 -0.89 26.38
N PHE A 884 32.34 -1.30 27.34
CA PHE A 884 33.49 -0.52 27.80
C PHE A 884 34.82 -1.24 27.58
N THR A 885 35.85 -0.47 27.21
CA THR A 885 37.23 -0.97 27.16
C THR A 885 37.74 -1.30 28.57
N LEU A 886 38.81 -2.10 28.66
CA LEU A 886 39.44 -2.41 29.95
C LEU A 886 39.87 -1.16 30.74
N ALA A 887 40.22 -0.07 30.07
CA ALA A 887 40.59 1.19 30.73
C ALA A 887 39.36 1.93 31.29
N GLU A 888 38.24 1.91 30.56
CA GLU A 888 36.97 2.53 30.96
C GLU A 888 36.29 1.75 32.09
N LEU A 889 36.42 0.42 32.12
CA LEU A 889 35.97 -0.42 33.24
C LEU A 889 36.68 -0.07 34.56
N GLY A 890 37.90 0.48 34.49
CA GLY A 890 38.61 1.00 35.65
C GLY A 890 38.10 2.36 36.14
N GLN A 891 37.21 3.02 35.40
CA GLN A 891 36.68 4.35 35.70
C GLN A 891 35.19 4.28 36.04
N THR A 892 34.86 4.22 37.33
CA THR A 892 33.47 4.12 37.81
C THR A 892 32.58 5.27 37.34
N ALA A 893 33.14 6.46 37.07
CA ALA A 893 32.40 7.60 36.53
C ALA A 893 32.00 7.46 35.05
N VAL A 894 32.57 6.48 34.33
CA VAL A 894 32.29 6.19 32.92
C VAL A 894 31.45 4.92 32.80
N SER A 895 31.89 3.85 33.46
CA SER A 895 31.28 2.52 33.30
C SER A 895 30.40 2.08 34.47
N GLY A 896 30.39 2.81 35.60
CA GLY A 896 29.63 2.40 36.79
C GLY A 896 28.12 2.43 36.59
N PRO A 897 27.32 1.76 37.45
CA PRO A 897 25.86 1.68 37.34
C PRO A 897 25.12 3.03 37.26
N GLN A 898 25.71 4.07 37.88
CA GLN A 898 25.17 5.42 37.96
C GLN A 898 25.87 6.40 36.99
N ALA A 899 26.82 5.92 36.19
CA ALA A 899 27.47 6.75 35.18
C ALA A 899 26.54 6.93 33.97
N ASP A 900 26.74 8.03 33.26
CA ASP A 900 26.00 8.51 32.09
C ASP A 900 27.05 9.21 31.20
N ASP A 901 27.77 8.41 30.40
CA ASP A 901 28.95 8.86 29.66
C ASP A 901 28.58 9.68 28.42
N ASP A 902 27.44 9.37 27.80
CA ASP A 902 26.89 10.05 26.63
C ASP A 902 25.96 11.24 26.98
N GLN A 903 25.66 11.44 28.26
CA GLN A 903 25.02 12.62 28.84
C GLN A 903 23.58 12.82 28.39
N ASP A 904 22.84 11.73 28.20
CA ASP A 904 21.42 11.76 27.87
C ASP A 904 20.50 11.73 29.11
N GLY A 905 21.10 11.59 30.29
CA GLY A 905 20.39 11.52 31.57
C GLY A 905 19.96 10.11 31.96
N ILE A 906 20.34 9.08 31.20
CA ILE A 906 20.06 7.67 31.49
C ILE A 906 21.33 7.02 32.02
N SER A 907 21.24 6.41 33.21
CA SER A 907 22.41 5.75 33.79
C SER A 907 22.67 4.41 33.12
N ASN A 908 23.93 3.96 33.10
CA ASN A 908 24.33 2.66 32.56
C ASN A 908 23.50 1.47 33.08
N LEU A 909 23.09 1.48 34.35
CA LEU A 909 22.21 0.43 34.88
C LEU A 909 20.84 0.43 34.22
N VAL A 910 20.28 1.62 33.98
CA VAL A 910 19.01 1.77 33.29
C VAL A 910 19.18 1.41 31.82
N GLU A 911 20.26 1.84 31.17
CA GLU A 911 20.63 1.43 29.81
C GLU A 911 20.63 -0.10 29.68
N PHE A 912 21.34 -0.80 30.56
CA PHE A 912 21.36 -2.26 30.64
C PHE A 912 19.97 -2.87 30.86
N ALA A 913 19.21 -2.34 31.81
CA ALA A 913 17.89 -2.84 32.17
C ALA A 913 16.85 -2.61 31.07
N PHE A 914 17.06 -1.69 30.13
CA PHE A 914 16.13 -1.46 29.03
C PHE A 914 16.68 -1.88 27.66
N GLY A 915 17.95 -2.31 27.60
CA GLY A 915 18.59 -2.81 26.40
C GLY A 915 19.09 -1.70 25.46
N TYR A 916 19.45 -0.55 26.01
CA TYR A 916 20.01 0.59 25.30
C TYR A 916 21.56 0.50 25.21
N ASP A 917 22.16 1.34 24.37
CA ASP A 917 23.62 1.40 24.16
C ASP A 917 24.20 2.64 24.87
N PRO A 918 25.05 2.48 25.89
CA PRO A 918 25.53 3.57 26.77
C PRO A 918 26.52 4.53 26.08
N ARG A 919 26.58 4.49 24.76
CA ARG A 919 27.41 5.34 23.90
C ARG A 919 26.58 6.08 22.87
N VAL A 920 25.26 5.89 22.87
CA VAL A 920 24.34 6.46 21.90
C VAL A 920 23.32 7.28 22.68
N PHE A 921 23.42 8.59 22.55
CA PHE A 921 22.48 9.51 23.18
C PHE A 921 21.03 9.22 22.78
N GLU A 922 20.18 8.89 23.76
CA GLU A 922 18.79 8.52 23.52
C GLU A 922 17.80 9.66 23.72
N LYS A 923 17.04 9.94 22.66
CA LYS A 923 16.11 11.09 22.63
C LYS A 923 14.86 10.91 23.48
N ALA A 924 14.48 9.68 23.83
CA ALA A 924 13.25 9.41 24.56
C ALA A 924 13.27 8.05 25.28
N PHE A 925 12.90 8.08 26.56
CA PHE A 925 12.66 6.90 27.37
C PHE A 925 11.26 6.32 27.08
N HIS A 926 11.17 5.06 26.62
CA HIS A 926 9.91 4.46 26.12
C HIS A 926 9.07 3.79 27.23
N GLN A 927 8.64 4.55 28.23
CA GLN A 927 7.60 4.11 29.20
C GLN A 927 6.26 4.77 28.87
N LYS A 928 5.16 4.02 28.96
CA LYS A 928 3.82 4.57 28.76
C LYS A 928 3.05 4.56 30.07
N ILE A 929 2.51 5.71 30.43
CA ILE A 929 1.51 5.83 31.49
C ILE A 929 0.20 6.20 30.83
N HIS A 930 -0.81 5.36 31.02
CA HIS A 930 -2.16 5.60 30.56
C HIS A 930 -3.06 5.90 31.76
N VAL A 931 -3.86 6.96 31.64
CA VAL A 931 -4.92 7.27 32.61
C VAL A 931 -6.25 7.20 31.88
N THR A 932 -7.09 6.25 32.27
CA THR A 932 -8.43 6.05 31.71
C THR A 932 -9.50 6.36 32.75
N TYR A 933 -10.66 6.79 32.26
CA TYR A 933 -11.83 7.09 33.10
C TYR A 933 -12.89 6.04 32.82
N SER A 934 -13.33 5.34 33.86
CA SER A 934 -14.47 4.42 33.81
C SER A 934 -15.56 4.97 34.74
N GLY A 935 -16.47 5.77 34.19
CA GLY A 935 -17.44 6.52 35.00
C GLY A 935 -16.78 7.62 35.83
N GLN A 936 -16.87 7.54 37.16
CA GLN A 936 -16.19 8.46 38.11
C GLN A 936 -14.83 7.93 38.61
N GLU A 937 -14.48 6.68 38.32
CA GLU A 937 -13.21 6.09 38.76
C GLU A 937 -12.09 6.39 37.76
N LYS A 938 -10.93 6.79 38.30
CA LYS A 938 -9.67 6.94 37.54
C LYS A 938 -8.90 5.62 37.62
N GLN A 939 -8.63 5.03 36.46
CA GLN A 939 -7.69 3.91 36.34
C GLN A 939 -6.37 4.43 35.80
N VAL A 940 -5.27 4.01 36.43
CA VAL A 940 -3.92 4.25 35.92
C VAL A 940 -3.28 2.93 35.55
N SER A 941 -2.69 2.90 34.36
CA SER A 941 -1.92 1.80 33.83
C SER A 941 -0.49 2.25 33.55
N LEU A 942 0.50 1.56 34.11
CA LEU A 942 1.90 1.69 33.72
C LEU A 942 2.29 0.51 32.84
N GLU A 943 2.77 0.82 31.65
CA GLU A 943 3.31 -0.16 30.72
C GLU A 943 4.80 0.14 30.46
N PHE A 944 5.64 -0.87 30.65
CA PHE A 944 7.04 -0.84 30.25
C PHE A 944 7.49 -2.18 29.71
N ARG A 945 8.60 -2.16 28.96
CA ARG A 945 9.23 -3.36 28.39
C ARG A 945 10.64 -3.50 28.93
N LYS A 946 11.05 -4.71 29.27
CA LYS A 946 12.43 -5.04 29.63
C LYS A 946 12.99 -6.13 28.70
N PRO A 947 14.29 -6.19 28.45
CA PRO A 947 14.89 -7.33 27.81
C PRO A 947 14.85 -8.54 28.74
N ALA A 948 14.54 -9.69 28.17
CA ALA A 948 14.57 -10.97 28.85
C ALA A 948 15.99 -11.44 29.19
N TYR A 949 16.99 -10.90 28.48
CA TYR A 949 18.39 -11.22 28.69
C TYR A 949 19.05 -10.46 29.84
N ALA A 950 18.47 -9.36 30.35
CA ALA A 950 19.05 -8.62 31.47
C ALA A 950 18.77 -9.36 32.78
N LEU A 951 19.78 -10.09 33.27
CA LEU A 951 19.72 -10.79 34.55
C LEU A 951 20.16 -9.89 35.70
N GLY A 952 19.68 -10.22 36.90
CA GLY A 952 20.14 -9.56 38.13
C GLY A 952 19.65 -8.11 38.28
N VAL A 953 18.53 -7.75 37.64
CA VAL A 953 17.88 -6.43 37.79
C VAL A 953 16.44 -6.58 38.25
N SER A 954 16.01 -5.69 39.14
CA SER A 954 14.62 -5.57 39.56
C SER A 954 14.02 -4.24 39.08
N TYR A 955 12.72 -4.26 38.79
CA TYR A 955 11.95 -3.10 38.31
C TYR A 955 10.86 -2.85 39.34
N ILE A 956 10.94 -1.72 40.02
CA ILE A 956 10.07 -1.38 41.14
C ILE A 956 9.32 -0.11 40.74
N PRO A 957 8.06 -0.22 40.29
CA PRO A 957 7.28 0.97 40.03
C PRO A 957 6.95 1.66 41.36
N GLU A 958 7.08 2.98 41.37
CA GLU A 958 6.86 3.80 42.55
C GLU A 958 5.98 5.00 42.19
N MET A 959 5.12 5.39 43.12
CA MET A 959 4.32 6.61 43.02
C MET A 959 4.69 7.61 44.11
N SER A 960 4.39 8.89 43.84
CA SER A 960 4.54 9.96 44.82
C SER A 960 3.46 11.01 44.63
N LEU A 961 3.04 11.62 45.74
CA LEU A 961 2.13 12.77 45.72
C LEU A 961 2.87 14.11 45.69
N ASP A 962 4.16 14.13 46.05
CA ASP A 962 4.93 15.36 46.27
C ASP A 962 6.36 15.34 45.67
N MET A 963 6.73 14.28 44.97
CA MET A 963 8.07 13.98 44.42
C MET A 963 9.17 13.76 45.46
N THR A 964 8.86 13.79 46.75
CA THR A 964 9.81 13.60 47.86
C THR A 964 9.62 12.27 48.57
N ALA A 965 8.39 11.91 48.91
CA ALA A 965 8.04 10.60 49.47
C ALA A 965 7.59 9.67 48.35
N TRP A 966 8.34 8.59 48.14
CA TRP A 966 8.06 7.59 47.10
C TRP A 966 7.62 6.29 47.76
N GLU A 967 6.53 5.72 47.27
CA GLU A 967 5.96 4.45 47.74
C GLU A 967 5.89 3.46 46.58
N ILE A 968 6.09 2.18 46.85
CA ILE A 968 5.97 1.12 45.84
C ILE A 968 4.53 1.07 45.33
N TRP A 969 4.37 0.95 44.03
CA TRP A 969 3.08 0.97 43.35
C TRP A 969 3.00 -0.11 42.27
N PRO A 970 1.91 -0.91 42.21
CA PRO A 970 0.86 -1.11 43.21
C PRO A 970 1.37 -1.86 44.46
N ASN A 971 0.69 -1.71 45.61
CA ASN A 971 1.02 -2.43 46.86
C ASN A 971 0.91 -3.98 46.75
N ASN A 972 0.37 -4.50 45.65
CA ASN A 972 0.37 -5.92 45.30
C ASN A 972 1.35 -6.15 44.15
N LEU A 973 2.50 -6.78 44.46
CA LEU A 973 3.73 -6.89 43.66
C LEU A 973 3.65 -7.68 42.33
N LEU A 974 2.46 -7.96 41.79
CA LEU A 974 2.35 -8.69 40.52
C LEU A 974 1.79 -7.79 39.41
N PRO A 975 2.43 -7.77 38.23
CA PRO A 975 1.84 -7.14 37.06
C PRO A 975 0.48 -7.78 36.74
N SER A 976 -0.46 -6.99 36.24
CA SER A 976 -1.75 -7.50 35.74
C SER A 976 -1.56 -8.32 34.47
N VAL A 977 -0.53 -8.00 33.66
CA VAL A 977 -0.14 -8.75 32.46
C VAL A 977 1.38 -8.83 32.37
N GLU A 978 1.91 -10.03 32.21
CA GLU A 978 3.27 -10.28 31.76
C GLU A 978 3.21 -11.04 30.43
N SER A 979 3.83 -10.49 29.40
CA SER A 979 3.95 -11.18 28.11
C SER A 979 5.37 -11.09 27.59
N ARG A 980 5.95 -12.22 27.18
CA ARG A 980 7.29 -12.29 26.61
C ARG A 980 7.18 -12.49 25.11
N SER A 981 7.79 -11.59 24.34
CA SER A 981 7.83 -11.64 22.88
C SER A 981 9.10 -12.35 22.39
N LEU A 982 9.03 -12.89 21.17
CA LEU A 982 10.17 -13.57 20.54
C LEU A 982 11.33 -12.62 20.21
N ASP A 983 11.08 -11.31 20.12
CA ASP A 983 12.13 -10.28 20.00
C ASP A 983 13.02 -10.16 21.27
N GLY A 984 12.82 -11.01 22.28
CA GLY A 984 13.61 -11.03 23.49
C GLY A 984 13.16 -10.00 24.52
N MET A 985 12.03 -9.32 24.32
CA MET A 985 11.47 -8.37 25.29
C MET A 985 10.35 -9.01 26.13
N ILE A 986 10.13 -8.47 27.31
CA ILE A 986 9.04 -8.80 28.23
C ILE A 986 8.28 -7.51 28.51
N SER A 987 6.99 -7.48 28.19
CA SER A 987 6.09 -6.38 28.50
C SER A 987 5.40 -6.62 29.84
N PHE A 988 5.40 -5.60 30.68
CA PHE A 988 4.71 -5.55 31.96
C PHE A 988 3.63 -4.48 31.91
N THR A 989 2.43 -4.83 32.39
CA THR A 989 1.34 -3.89 32.64
C THR A 989 0.97 -3.94 34.11
N PHE A 990 0.87 -2.78 34.75
CA PHE A 990 0.37 -2.61 36.10
C PHE A 990 -0.88 -1.73 36.08
N ASP A 991 -2.02 -2.32 36.38
CA ASP A 991 -3.30 -1.60 36.44
C ASP A 991 -3.76 -1.43 37.88
N GLN A 992 -4.11 -0.20 38.27
CA GLN A 992 -4.74 0.04 39.57
C GLN A 992 -5.84 1.10 39.46
N SER A 993 -6.98 0.81 40.08
CA SER A 993 -7.96 1.85 40.40
C SER A 993 -7.37 2.74 41.49
N LEU A 994 -7.27 4.03 41.21
CA LEU A 994 -6.98 4.98 42.26
C LEU A 994 -8.28 5.16 43.06
N PRO A 995 -8.25 5.05 44.41
CA PRO A 995 -9.31 5.62 45.24
C PRO A 995 -9.54 7.10 44.86
N GLU A 996 -10.57 7.77 45.36
CA GLU A 996 -10.67 9.23 45.28
C GLU A 996 -9.46 9.88 45.96
N ILE A 997 -8.33 9.94 45.26
CA ILE A 997 -7.14 10.64 45.65
C ILE A 997 -7.49 12.10 45.42
N HIS A 998 -7.76 12.82 46.50
CA HIS A 998 -7.97 14.28 46.53
C HIS A 998 -6.69 15.08 46.19
N ALA A 999 -5.66 14.45 45.63
CA ALA A 999 -4.44 15.12 45.21
C ALA A 999 -4.60 15.65 43.78
N ASP A 1000 -4.32 16.93 43.59
CA ASP A 1000 -4.34 17.58 42.27
C ASP A 1000 -3.24 17.05 41.33
N ARG A 1001 -2.26 16.31 41.86
CA ARG A 1001 -1.09 15.78 41.13
C ARG A 1001 -0.68 14.42 41.67
N LEU A 1002 -0.24 13.55 40.77
CA LEU A 1002 0.31 12.22 41.06
C LEU A 1002 1.50 12.00 40.14
N PHE A 1003 2.62 11.53 40.71
CA PHE A 1003 3.87 11.29 39.99
C PHE A 1003 4.19 9.79 40.02
N PHE A 1004 4.76 9.29 38.93
CA PHE A 1004 5.19 7.91 38.81
C PHE A 1004 6.66 7.87 38.39
N ARG A 1005 7.39 6.87 38.88
CA ARG A 1005 8.72 6.51 38.37
C ARG A 1005 8.89 4.99 38.41
N LEU A 1006 9.88 4.51 37.68
CA LEU A 1006 10.30 3.13 37.70
C LEU A 1006 11.72 3.07 38.24
N ARG A 1007 11.91 2.52 39.44
CA ARG A 1007 13.25 2.32 40.01
C ARG A 1007 13.84 1.01 39.48
N VAL A 1008 15.12 1.06 39.11
CA VAL A 1008 15.89 -0.11 38.70
C VAL A 1008 17.00 -0.36 39.70
N ASP A 1009 17.00 -1.55 40.31
CA ASP A 1009 18.04 -1.96 41.26
C ASP A 1009 18.75 -3.21 40.76
N LEU A 1010 20.07 -3.30 40.98
CA LEU A 1010 20.80 -4.57 40.85
C LEU A 1010 20.39 -5.50 42.00
N LEU A 1011 20.07 -6.75 41.68
CA LEU A 1011 19.90 -7.79 42.67
C LEU A 1011 21.30 -8.19 43.16
N GLU A 1012 21.58 -8.00 44.46
CA GLU A 1012 22.81 -8.54 45.06
C GLU A 1012 22.86 -10.04 44.80
N SER A 1013 23.99 -10.52 44.24
CA SER A 1013 24.17 -11.91 43.91
C SER A 1013 24.16 -12.76 45.18
N SER A 1014 23.02 -13.35 45.52
CA SER A 1014 22.97 -14.48 46.45
C SER A 1014 23.28 -15.82 45.77
N LEU A 1015 23.88 -15.79 44.57
CA LEU A 1015 24.17 -16.96 43.72
C LEU A 1015 25.41 -17.78 44.15
N GLU A 1016 25.82 -17.75 45.42
CA GLU A 1016 26.82 -18.71 45.94
C GLU A 1016 26.21 -19.98 46.56
N ASP A 1017 24.88 -20.08 46.76
CA ASP A 1017 24.25 -21.31 47.26
C ASP A 1017 22.83 -21.53 46.65
N GLU A 1018 22.73 -22.21 45.51
CA GLU A 1018 21.61 -23.11 45.17
C GLU A 1018 21.93 -24.09 44.03
#